data_AF-A0A840SH51-F1
#
_entry.id   AF-A0A840SH51-F1
#
_cell.length_a   1.000
_cell.length_b   1.000
_cell.length_c   1.000
_cell.angle_alpha   90.00
_cell.angle_beta   90.00
_cell.angle_gamma   90.00
#
_symmetry.space_group_name_H-M   'P 1'
#
loop_
_entity.id
_entity.type
_entity.pdbx_description
1 polymer ?
#
loop_
_entity_poly.entity_id
_entity_poly.type
_entity_poly.pdbx_seq_one_letter_code
_entity_poly.pdbx_strand_id
1 'polypeptide(L)'
;MPKIEVNEKLFWNLLGTKYDWKTQTELFEKKLTFAKAELDEKPDESEPADKRVIKIELNDTNRPDLWSTGGVTRCLREHEGASHSDYSSFMSYKDNIKDTGSRYAVVDPALKDIRPFMVAFVISGKPIDDPMLVDIMQTQEKLAWNFGRKRKSLSMGVYRAAGLKWPVHYEAADPDTVSFVPLQDDKKQTLREIVENHPKGKDYGWILKDFNKYPVLRDDSGEIMSMAPIINSATLGQIEVGDSELMVELTGDNMENLMLAASIVACDFYDAGYKILPVKVHHEYETGFGKDVVTPYYFQQTTDARLSAINKKLGVNLSKEQVLKALELMGNKISVSEKDGDVVFTVSPAPYRNDFLHEVDVIEDVMIGHGLDNFEPVAPSDFTIGRLLPITLYSRKVKNIMSGLGYQEMIFNYLGSKKSYIDNMNVDSKDVIEIANPMSENYQFIRPSIIASLFEAEAQSGNAVYPHKIFEVGKVAFIEPSENTGTKTIQSLGFLTAANNANFNDAASEVSTLLYYLDHKYEVVETNDPRFIPGRQAGIMVNGKQAGIFGEIHPQVLENWQVTVPCVAGEIDLEYLMANEPKEHAAVKTTEAKAAPAAPAKAKEESADKVLSGEAAVEHFNKYIQLIVAKVTKIETNPQGDKLYIETLDDGSGTPRIIQSGLRPYLKEEEILGKNVIIAANLAPRKMKGVESHGMLLAADYEEDGKEKVELLTAPWAAPGTQVILEGESECEKPAKIDIDRFCKIDYRITEKHAQAAGKNLVAAGQPIVMEKTVNGEIS
;
A
#
# COMPACT_ATOMS: atom_id res chain seq x y z
N MET A 1 -6.04 0.38 -8.95
CA MET A 1 -7.08 -0.60 -8.60
C MET A 1 -8.30 -0.37 -9.48
N PRO A 2 -9.02 -1.41 -9.93
CA PRO A 2 -10.27 -1.23 -10.66
C PRO A 2 -11.31 -0.51 -9.81
N LYS A 3 -11.97 0.51 -10.38
CA LYS A 3 -13.10 1.19 -9.75
C LYS A 3 -14.34 0.96 -10.59
N ILE A 4 -15.47 0.67 -9.96
CA ILE A 4 -16.78 0.52 -10.62
C ILE A 4 -17.76 1.58 -10.11
N GLU A 5 -18.63 2.03 -11.01
CA GLU A 5 -19.61 3.07 -10.74
C GLU A 5 -21.00 2.50 -11.01
N VAL A 6 -21.66 2.04 -9.96
CA VAL A 6 -22.88 1.24 -10.07
C VAL A 6 -24.11 2.05 -9.71
N ASN A 7 -25.21 1.86 -10.42
CA ASN A 7 -26.47 2.52 -10.11
C ASN A 7 -27.05 1.99 -8.79
N GLU A 8 -27.40 2.88 -7.86
CA GLU A 8 -27.86 2.50 -6.51
C GLU A 8 -29.10 1.59 -6.56
N LYS A 9 -30.11 1.97 -7.35
CA LYS A 9 -31.36 1.21 -7.46
C LYS A 9 -31.10 -0.19 -8.02
N LEU A 10 -30.28 -0.30 -9.06
CA LEU A 10 -29.92 -1.60 -9.65
C LEU A 10 -29.14 -2.46 -8.64
N PHE A 11 -28.13 -1.87 -7.99
CA PHE A 11 -27.27 -2.56 -7.02
C PHE A 11 -28.09 -3.16 -5.87
N TRP A 12 -28.99 -2.38 -5.26
CA TRP A 12 -29.84 -2.89 -4.18
C TRP A 12 -30.86 -3.93 -4.64
N ASN A 13 -31.40 -3.78 -5.85
CA ASN A 13 -32.33 -4.76 -6.40
C ASN A 13 -31.65 -6.12 -6.63
N LEU A 14 -30.41 -6.13 -7.12
CA LEU A 14 -29.65 -7.37 -7.30
C LEU A 14 -29.14 -7.95 -5.98
N LEU A 15 -28.73 -7.10 -5.04
CA LEU A 15 -28.30 -7.56 -3.71
C LEU A 15 -29.46 -8.18 -2.92
N GLY A 16 -30.67 -7.64 -3.07
CA GLY A 16 -31.87 -8.05 -2.33
C GLY A 16 -31.98 -7.43 -0.93
N THR A 17 -30.92 -6.75 -0.47
CA THR A 17 -30.86 -6.01 0.80
C THR A 17 -30.45 -4.57 0.52
N LYS A 18 -31.08 -3.60 1.22
CA LYS A 18 -30.74 -2.19 1.14
C LYS A 18 -30.13 -1.72 2.46
N TYR A 19 -29.01 -1.01 2.39
CA TYR A 19 -28.37 -0.37 3.54
C TYR A 19 -28.65 1.14 3.53
N ASP A 20 -28.87 1.70 4.71
CA ASP A 20 -29.06 3.14 4.90
C ASP A 20 -27.72 3.87 5.07
N TRP A 21 -27.47 4.87 4.24
CA TRP A 21 -26.21 5.63 4.21
C TRP A 21 -25.94 6.52 5.44
N LYS A 22 -26.89 6.64 6.37
CA LYS A 22 -26.69 7.40 7.61
C LYS A 22 -26.42 6.51 8.80
N THR A 23 -26.98 5.30 8.80
CA THR A 23 -26.97 4.40 9.97
C THR A 23 -26.23 3.10 9.73
N GLN A 24 -25.97 2.71 8.47
CA GLN A 24 -25.44 1.38 8.12
C GLN A 24 -24.26 1.42 7.14
N THR A 25 -23.64 2.59 6.91
CA THR A 25 -22.49 2.71 6.00
C THR A 25 -21.31 1.83 6.43
N GLU A 26 -20.93 1.88 7.71
CA GLU A 26 -19.83 1.05 8.24
C GLU A 26 -20.12 -0.44 8.10
N LEU A 27 -21.39 -0.84 8.29
CA LEU A 27 -21.82 -2.23 8.09
C LEU A 27 -21.69 -2.63 6.61
N PHE A 28 -22.08 -1.76 5.69
CA PHE A 28 -21.95 -2.01 4.26
C PHE A 28 -20.47 -2.06 3.81
N GLU A 29 -19.63 -1.15 4.30
CA GLU A 29 -18.18 -1.18 4.05
C GLU A 29 -17.54 -2.47 4.55
N LYS A 30 -17.91 -2.93 5.74
CA LYS A 30 -17.48 -4.23 6.27
C LYS A 30 -17.90 -5.38 5.36
N LYS A 31 -19.10 -5.34 4.79
CA LYS A 31 -19.59 -6.36 3.84
C LYS A 31 -18.81 -6.34 2.54
N LEU A 32 -18.46 -5.17 2.02
CA LEU A 32 -17.65 -5.04 0.80
C LEU A 32 -16.30 -5.77 0.90
N THR A 33 -15.73 -5.90 2.10
CA THR A 33 -14.47 -6.64 2.30
C THR A 33 -14.51 -8.10 1.80
N PHE A 34 -15.67 -8.76 1.83
CA PHE A 34 -15.84 -10.13 1.30
C PHE A 34 -15.73 -10.20 -0.22
N ALA A 35 -16.01 -9.09 -0.91
CA ALA A 35 -15.78 -8.93 -2.34
C ALA A 35 -14.43 -8.24 -2.64
N LYS A 36 -13.49 -8.24 -1.68
CA LYS A 36 -12.21 -7.49 -1.76
C LYS A 36 -12.45 -6.04 -2.20
N ALA A 37 -13.52 -5.43 -1.70
CA ALA A 37 -14.00 -4.14 -2.15
C ALA A 37 -14.06 -3.14 -0.99
N GLU A 38 -14.00 -1.86 -1.34
CA GLU A 38 -14.21 -0.74 -0.43
C GLU A 38 -15.06 0.34 -1.09
N LEU A 39 -15.75 1.12 -0.27
CA LEU A 39 -16.51 2.26 -0.75
C LEU A 39 -15.53 3.41 -1.00
N ASP A 40 -15.43 3.90 -2.24
CA ASP A 40 -14.48 4.97 -2.62
C ASP A 40 -14.88 6.30 -1.96
N GLU A 41 -16.19 6.59 -2.00
CA GLU A 41 -16.77 7.73 -1.30
C GLU A 41 -18.25 7.48 -0.98
N LYS A 42 -18.75 8.19 0.03
CA LYS A 42 -20.18 8.15 0.37
C LYS A 42 -21.01 8.70 -0.81
N PRO A 43 -22.04 7.97 -1.29
CA PRO A 43 -22.88 8.46 -2.39
C PRO A 43 -23.59 9.77 -2.10
N ASP A 44 -23.79 10.58 -3.14
CA ASP A 44 -24.52 11.86 -3.04
C ASP A 44 -26.01 11.62 -2.79
N GLU A 45 -26.43 11.79 -1.53
CA GLU A 45 -27.82 11.60 -1.11
C GLU A 45 -28.79 12.67 -1.69
N SER A 46 -28.29 13.74 -2.30
CA SER A 46 -29.12 14.76 -2.96
C SER A 46 -29.72 14.27 -4.29
N GLU A 47 -29.06 13.31 -4.95
CA GLU A 47 -29.57 12.65 -6.14
C GLU A 47 -30.60 11.57 -5.78
N PRO A 48 -31.66 11.39 -6.61
CA PRO A 48 -32.64 10.33 -6.40
C PRO A 48 -32.01 8.95 -6.65
N ALA A 49 -32.50 7.92 -5.97
CA ALA A 49 -31.90 6.57 -5.97
C ALA A 49 -31.78 5.91 -7.36
N ASP A 50 -32.62 6.30 -8.31
CA ASP A 50 -32.56 5.85 -9.71
C ASP A 50 -31.44 6.50 -10.51
N LYS A 51 -30.85 7.60 -10.02
CA LYS A 51 -29.70 8.30 -10.63
C LYS A 51 -28.45 8.29 -9.77
N ARG A 52 -28.58 7.97 -8.48
CA ARG A 52 -27.46 7.94 -7.53
C ARG A 52 -26.49 6.82 -7.90
N VAL A 53 -25.20 7.14 -7.83
CA VAL A 53 -24.09 6.23 -8.14
C VAL A 53 -23.40 5.81 -6.84
N ILE A 54 -23.12 4.53 -6.71
CA ILE A 54 -22.22 3.98 -5.68
C ILE A 54 -20.86 3.73 -6.35
N LYS A 55 -19.81 4.30 -5.78
CA LYS A 55 -18.44 4.12 -6.27
C LYS A 55 -17.73 3.09 -5.41
N ILE A 56 -17.33 1.98 -6.02
CA ILE A 56 -16.69 0.87 -5.33
C ILE A 56 -15.29 0.69 -5.92
N GLU A 57 -14.28 0.73 -5.06
CA GLU A 57 -12.89 0.40 -5.39
C GLU A 57 -12.63 -1.07 -5.05
N LEU A 58 -12.00 -1.80 -5.97
CA LEU A 58 -11.72 -3.22 -5.82
C LEU A 58 -10.23 -3.39 -5.53
N ASN A 59 -9.92 -3.96 -4.39
CA ASN A 59 -8.57 -4.20 -3.87
C ASN A 59 -7.86 -5.37 -4.56
N ASP A 60 -8.38 -5.86 -5.69
CA ASP A 60 -7.77 -6.93 -6.48
C ASP A 60 -7.93 -6.74 -8.00
N THR A 61 -7.03 -7.38 -8.74
CA THR A 61 -7.04 -7.46 -10.20
C THR A 61 -7.18 -8.89 -10.74
N ASN A 62 -7.18 -9.93 -9.89
CA ASN A 62 -7.31 -11.33 -10.32
C ASN A 62 -8.78 -11.81 -10.47
N ARG A 63 -9.76 -11.05 -9.96
CA ARG A 63 -11.21 -11.35 -9.96
C ARG A 63 -11.99 -10.43 -10.91
N PRO A 64 -11.87 -10.60 -12.24
CA PRO A 64 -12.61 -9.78 -13.20
C PRO A 64 -14.13 -9.95 -13.10
N ASP A 65 -14.59 -11.05 -12.48
CA ASP A 65 -16.00 -11.28 -12.18
C ASP A 65 -16.59 -10.25 -11.21
N LEU A 66 -15.76 -9.57 -10.41
CA LEU A 66 -16.20 -8.54 -9.46
C LEU A 66 -16.26 -7.14 -10.10
N TRP A 67 -15.90 -6.98 -11.38
CA TRP A 67 -15.81 -5.67 -12.03
C TRP A 67 -17.13 -5.20 -12.64
N SER A 68 -18.24 -5.78 -12.20
CA SER A 68 -19.62 -5.48 -12.59
C SER A 68 -20.52 -5.39 -11.37
N THR A 69 -21.69 -4.76 -11.53
CA THR A 69 -22.72 -4.71 -10.48
C THR A 69 -23.20 -6.11 -10.12
N GLY A 70 -23.46 -6.96 -11.12
CA GLY A 70 -23.89 -8.34 -10.92
C GLY A 70 -22.86 -9.16 -10.14
N GLY A 71 -21.59 -9.01 -10.45
CA GLY A 71 -20.47 -9.66 -9.79
C GLY A 71 -20.37 -9.41 -8.29
N VAL A 72 -20.30 -8.13 -7.92
CA VAL A 72 -20.20 -7.73 -6.51
C VAL A 72 -21.45 -8.16 -5.75
N THR A 73 -22.65 -7.87 -6.29
CA THR A 73 -23.90 -8.19 -5.59
C THR A 73 -24.10 -9.70 -5.43
N ARG A 74 -23.71 -10.51 -6.42
CA ARG A 74 -23.68 -11.98 -6.32
C ARG A 74 -22.78 -12.43 -5.17
N CYS A 75 -21.52 -11.97 -5.15
CA CYS A 75 -20.56 -12.35 -4.11
C CYS A 75 -21.05 -12.01 -2.70
N LEU A 76 -21.58 -10.80 -2.51
CA LEU A 76 -22.11 -10.37 -1.20
C LEU A 76 -23.33 -11.19 -0.79
N ARG A 77 -24.26 -11.42 -1.71
CA ARG A 77 -25.50 -12.15 -1.43
C ARG A 77 -25.23 -13.63 -1.09
N GLU A 78 -24.30 -14.26 -1.79
CA GLU A 78 -23.86 -15.64 -1.52
C GLU A 78 -23.16 -15.74 -0.16
N HIS A 79 -22.32 -14.76 0.18
CA HIS A 79 -21.66 -14.69 1.48
C HIS A 79 -22.66 -14.51 2.64
N GLU A 80 -23.79 -13.84 2.38
CA GLU A 80 -24.91 -13.73 3.32
C GLU A 80 -25.79 -14.99 3.39
N GLY A 81 -25.43 -16.05 2.67
CA GLY A 81 -26.07 -17.37 2.74
C GLY A 81 -27.23 -17.56 1.75
N ALA A 82 -27.35 -16.72 0.72
CA ALA A 82 -28.31 -16.98 -0.35
C ALA A 82 -27.91 -18.19 -1.19
N SER A 83 -28.91 -18.84 -1.79
CA SER A 83 -28.67 -19.98 -2.67
C SER A 83 -27.96 -19.57 -3.96
N HIS A 84 -27.00 -20.39 -4.39
CA HIS A 84 -26.31 -20.23 -5.66
C HIS A 84 -27.27 -20.36 -6.85
N SER A 85 -27.09 -19.48 -7.83
CA SER A 85 -27.79 -19.59 -9.12
C SER A 85 -27.36 -20.87 -9.85
N ASP A 86 -28.33 -21.60 -10.39
CA ASP A 86 -28.05 -22.75 -11.25
C ASP A 86 -27.86 -22.33 -12.71
N TYR A 87 -26.61 -22.18 -13.12
CA TYR A 87 -26.23 -21.84 -14.50
C TYR A 87 -26.31 -23.03 -15.47
N SER A 88 -26.65 -24.23 -15.01
CA SER A 88 -26.69 -25.44 -15.84
C SER A 88 -27.69 -25.36 -17.00
N SER A 89 -28.66 -24.43 -16.93
CA SER A 89 -29.67 -24.22 -17.96
C SER A 89 -29.09 -23.73 -19.29
N PHE A 90 -28.04 -22.90 -19.26
CA PHE A 90 -27.43 -22.30 -20.46
C PHE A 90 -25.94 -22.61 -20.63
N MET A 91 -25.26 -23.09 -19.59
CA MET A 91 -23.83 -23.38 -19.64
C MET A 91 -23.56 -24.66 -20.45
N SER A 92 -22.72 -24.57 -21.47
CA SER A 92 -22.24 -25.73 -22.23
C SER A 92 -21.06 -26.41 -21.54
N TYR A 93 -20.92 -27.71 -21.76
CA TYR A 93 -19.83 -28.56 -21.27
C TYR A 93 -19.35 -29.47 -22.39
N LYS A 94 -18.15 -30.05 -22.24
CA LYS A 94 -17.55 -30.95 -23.23
C LYS A 94 -18.50 -32.05 -23.72
N ASP A 95 -19.25 -32.67 -22.81
CA ASP A 95 -20.17 -33.77 -23.11
C ASP A 95 -21.65 -33.33 -23.15
N ASN A 96 -21.92 -32.03 -23.02
CA ASN A 96 -23.28 -31.47 -23.00
C ASN A 96 -23.28 -30.06 -23.61
N ILE A 97 -23.28 -30.01 -24.94
CA ILE A 97 -23.39 -28.76 -25.70
C ILE A 97 -24.85 -28.33 -25.75
N LYS A 98 -25.12 -27.06 -25.40
CA LYS A 98 -26.48 -26.52 -25.38
C LYS A 98 -27.01 -26.20 -26.77
N ASP A 99 -28.34 -26.27 -26.91
CA ASP A 99 -29.01 -25.94 -28.16
C ASP A 99 -28.88 -24.46 -28.50
N THR A 100 -28.41 -24.19 -29.72
CA THR A 100 -28.19 -22.84 -30.25
C THR A 100 -29.34 -22.39 -31.14
N GLY A 101 -30.30 -23.25 -31.46
CA GLY A 101 -31.35 -22.97 -32.43
C GLY A 101 -30.77 -22.46 -33.75
N SER A 102 -31.33 -21.38 -34.28
CA SER A 102 -30.83 -20.72 -35.50
C SER A 102 -29.70 -19.70 -35.26
N ARG A 103 -29.15 -19.60 -34.04
CA ARG A 103 -28.11 -18.61 -33.72
C ARG A 103 -26.73 -19.18 -34.00
N TYR A 104 -26.06 -18.65 -35.01
CA TYR A 104 -24.72 -19.11 -35.39
C TYR A 104 -23.89 -18.00 -36.05
N ALA A 105 -22.60 -17.94 -35.75
CA ALA A 105 -21.67 -17.01 -36.37
C ALA A 105 -20.52 -17.76 -37.06
N VAL A 106 -19.87 -17.12 -38.03
CA VAL A 106 -18.73 -17.66 -38.78
C VAL A 106 -17.58 -16.68 -38.74
N VAL A 107 -16.37 -17.18 -38.46
CA VAL A 107 -15.14 -16.39 -38.40
C VAL A 107 -14.27 -16.67 -39.62
N ASP A 108 -13.93 -15.61 -40.35
CA ASP A 108 -13.07 -15.64 -41.52
C ASP A 108 -11.65 -16.13 -41.16
N PRO A 109 -11.08 -17.11 -41.89
CA PRO A 109 -9.72 -17.58 -41.69
C PRO A 109 -8.66 -16.45 -41.80
N ALA A 110 -8.94 -15.38 -42.54
CA ALA A 110 -8.04 -14.23 -42.68
C ALA A 110 -7.85 -13.43 -41.37
N LEU A 111 -8.72 -13.62 -40.37
CA LEU A 111 -8.60 -12.96 -39.07
C LEU A 111 -7.61 -13.65 -38.12
N LYS A 112 -7.12 -14.84 -38.47
CA LYS A 112 -6.23 -15.65 -37.61
C LYS A 112 -5.03 -14.88 -37.07
N ASP A 113 -4.41 -14.06 -37.92
CA ASP A 113 -3.21 -13.29 -37.57
C ASP A 113 -3.50 -11.82 -37.24
N ILE A 114 -4.79 -11.44 -37.13
CA ILE A 114 -5.24 -10.06 -36.86
C ILE A 114 -5.93 -9.99 -35.50
N ARG A 115 -7.05 -10.70 -35.37
CA ARG A 115 -7.87 -10.79 -34.16
C ARG A 115 -8.66 -12.11 -34.24
N PRO A 116 -8.06 -13.23 -33.84
CA PRO A 116 -8.53 -14.55 -34.24
C PRO A 116 -9.90 -14.93 -33.64
N PHE A 117 -10.12 -14.63 -32.37
CA PHE A 117 -11.20 -15.30 -31.66
C PHE A 117 -12.43 -14.41 -31.51
N MET A 118 -13.60 -15.05 -31.54
CA MET A 118 -14.92 -14.48 -31.30
C MET A 118 -15.73 -15.52 -30.55
N VAL A 119 -16.48 -15.08 -29.54
CA VAL A 119 -17.53 -15.84 -28.86
C VAL A 119 -18.76 -14.96 -28.70
N ALA A 120 -19.93 -15.57 -28.53
CA ALA A 120 -21.15 -14.80 -28.36
C ALA A 120 -22.22 -15.58 -27.58
N PHE A 121 -23.18 -14.85 -27.03
CA PHE A 121 -24.44 -15.39 -26.53
C PHE A 121 -25.53 -14.34 -26.71
N VAL A 122 -26.80 -14.74 -26.62
CA VAL A 122 -27.94 -13.84 -26.66
C VAL A 122 -28.60 -13.81 -25.28
N ILE A 123 -29.02 -12.63 -24.82
CA ILE A 123 -29.91 -12.49 -23.69
C ILE A 123 -31.33 -12.19 -24.19
N SER A 124 -32.34 -12.72 -23.52
CA SER A 124 -33.74 -12.40 -23.79
C SER A 124 -34.58 -12.32 -22.52
N GLY A 125 -35.66 -11.54 -22.54
CA GLY A 125 -36.59 -11.47 -21.43
C GLY A 125 -37.26 -10.11 -21.28
N LYS A 126 -37.12 -9.52 -20.09
CA LYS A 126 -37.67 -8.19 -19.80
C LYS A 126 -36.96 -7.12 -20.68
N PRO A 127 -37.64 -6.01 -21.01
CA PRO A 127 -36.99 -4.90 -21.69
C PRO A 127 -35.84 -4.31 -20.84
N ILE A 128 -34.75 -3.90 -21.49
CA ILE A 128 -33.65 -3.17 -20.85
C ILE A 128 -34.17 -1.81 -20.38
N ASP A 129 -33.95 -1.50 -19.11
CA ASP A 129 -34.19 -0.18 -18.53
C ASP A 129 -32.92 0.67 -18.50
N ASP A 130 -33.07 1.95 -18.18
CA ASP A 130 -31.95 2.91 -18.17
C ASP A 130 -30.80 2.49 -17.22
N PRO A 131 -31.06 2.06 -15.96
CA PRO A 131 -30.00 1.55 -15.09
C PRO A 131 -29.24 0.34 -15.65
N MET A 132 -29.94 -0.62 -16.25
CA MET A 132 -29.30 -1.79 -16.86
C MET A 132 -28.46 -1.40 -18.09
N LEU A 133 -28.93 -0.46 -18.92
CA LEU A 133 -28.16 0.03 -20.06
C LEU A 133 -26.83 0.65 -19.63
N VAL A 134 -26.85 1.48 -18.59
CA VAL A 134 -25.64 2.08 -18.01
C VAL A 134 -24.69 1.02 -17.45
N ASP A 135 -25.23 0.01 -16.74
CA ASP A 135 -24.43 -1.10 -16.19
C ASP A 135 -23.75 -1.95 -17.28
N ILE A 136 -24.43 -2.19 -18.39
CA ILE A 136 -23.86 -2.87 -19.56
C ILE A 136 -22.65 -2.09 -20.10
N MET A 137 -22.81 -0.78 -20.30
CA MET A 137 -21.74 0.09 -20.81
C MET A 137 -20.55 0.13 -19.85
N GLN A 138 -20.82 0.23 -18.55
CA GLN A 138 -19.79 0.23 -17.52
C GLN A 138 -19.05 -1.13 -17.51
N THR A 139 -19.77 -2.25 -17.48
CA THR A 139 -19.18 -3.59 -17.50
C THR A 139 -18.34 -3.82 -18.75
N GLN A 140 -18.82 -3.38 -19.92
CA GLN A 140 -18.08 -3.38 -21.18
C GLN A 140 -16.75 -2.64 -21.03
N GLU A 141 -16.79 -1.43 -20.48
CA GLU A 141 -15.61 -0.59 -20.32
C GLU A 141 -14.62 -1.20 -19.33
N LYS A 142 -15.07 -1.69 -18.17
CA LYS A 142 -14.18 -2.24 -17.14
C LYS A 142 -13.51 -3.54 -17.59
N LEU A 143 -14.26 -4.47 -18.18
CA LEU A 143 -13.69 -5.71 -18.71
C LEU A 143 -12.74 -5.42 -19.87
N ALA A 144 -13.13 -4.59 -20.84
CA ALA A 144 -12.29 -4.36 -22.02
C ALA A 144 -11.06 -3.48 -21.70
N TRP A 145 -11.16 -2.53 -20.76
CA TRP A 145 -10.05 -1.66 -20.39
C TRP A 145 -9.02 -2.37 -19.51
N ASN A 146 -9.47 -3.02 -18.43
CA ASN A 146 -8.57 -3.65 -17.47
C ASN A 146 -8.16 -5.05 -17.95
N PHE A 147 -9.13 -5.96 -18.13
CA PHE A 147 -8.86 -7.38 -18.47
C PHE A 147 -8.41 -7.50 -19.92
N GLY A 148 -9.05 -6.73 -20.81
CA GLY A 148 -8.73 -6.63 -22.22
C GLY A 148 -7.53 -5.76 -22.56
N ARG A 149 -6.81 -5.20 -21.58
CA ARG A 149 -5.62 -4.33 -21.77
C ARG A 149 -5.88 -3.22 -22.80
N LYS A 150 -6.86 -2.36 -22.49
CA LYS A 150 -7.38 -1.30 -23.39
C LYS A 150 -7.85 -1.87 -24.72
N ARG A 151 -8.69 -2.90 -24.66
CA ARG A 151 -9.30 -3.64 -25.78
C ARG A 151 -8.37 -4.50 -26.64
N LYS A 152 -7.06 -4.42 -26.41
CA LYS A 152 -6.04 -5.17 -27.17
C LYS A 152 -6.35 -6.67 -27.17
N SER A 153 -6.48 -7.28 -26.00
CA SER A 153 -6.71 -8.73 -25.87
C SER A 153 -8.17 -9.14 -25.82
N LEU A 154 -9.07 -8.24 -25.41
CA LEU A 154 -10.50 -8.53 -25.31
C LEU A 154 -11.32 -7.26 -25.51
N SER A 155 -12.33 -7.34 -26.37
CA SER A 155 -13.36 -6.31 -26.52
C SER A 155 -14.72 -6.96 -26.47
N MET A 156 -15.69 -6.27 -25.86
CA MET A 156 -17.08 -6.71 -25.81
C MET A 156 -17.94 -5.76 -26.63
N GLY A 157 -18.84 -6.33 -27.44
CA GLY A 157 -19.88 -5.64 -28.20
C GLY A 157 -21.26 -6.13 -27.77
N VAL A 158 -22.26 -5.23 -27.81
CA VAL A 158 -23.65 -5.56 -27.53
C VAL A 158 -24.52 -5.01 -28.66
N TYR A 159 -25.42 -5.85 -29.18
CA TYR A 159 -26.21 -5.58 -30.38
C TYR A 159 -27.67 -5.96 -30.17
N ARG A 160 -28.60 -5.32 -30.87
CA ARG A 160 -29.99 -5.77 -30.91
C ARG A 160 -30.07 -7.10 -31.66
N ALA A 161 -30.50 -8.17 -30.99
CA ALA A 161 -30.68 -9.47 -31.62
C ALA A 161 -32.03 -9.56 -32.36
N ALA A 162 -33.02 -8.78 -31.94
CA ALA A 162 -34.31 -8.70 -32.59
C ALA A 162 -34.16 -8.20 -34.04
N GLY A 163 -34.43 -9.07 -35.01
CA GLY A 163 -34.35 -8.75 -36.45
C GLY A 163 -33.03 -9.14 -37.13
N LEU A 164 -32.02 -9.57 -36.36
CA LEU A 164 -30.71 -9.99 -36.88
C LEU A 164 -30.85 -11.20 -37.81
N LYS A 165 -30.17 -11.16 -38.97
CA LYS A 165 -30.11 -12.29 -39.92
C LYS A 165 -28.88 -13.14 -39.66
N TRP A 166 -29.08 -14.44 -39.46
CA TRP A 166 -28.03 -15.41 -39.18
C TRP A 166 -27.61 -16.15 -40.45
N PRO A 167 -26.30 -16.43 -40.67
CA PRO A 167 -25.20 -16.25 -39.73
C PRO A 167 -24.76 -14.80 -39.56
N VAL A 168 -24.18 -14.51 -38.41
CA VAL A 168 -23.33 -13.32 -38.26
C VAL A 168 -21.95 -13.67 -38.82
N HIS A 169 -21.38 -12.80 -39.63
CA HIS A 169 -20.08 -12.96 -40.26
C HIS A 169 -19.06 -12.05 -39.58
N TYR A 170 -18.01 -12.62 -39.01
CA TYR A 170 -16.84 -11.90 -38.51
C TYR A 170 -15.69 -12.03 -39.51
N GLU A 171 -15.43 -10.95 -40.24
CA GLU A 171 -14.60 -10.99 -41.45
C GLU A 171 -13.46 -9.97 -41.46
N ALA A 172 -12.40 -10.27 -42.24
CA ALA A 172 -11.30 -9.35 -42.47
C ALA A 172 -11.60 -8.46 -43.69
N ALA A 173 -12.02 -7.23 -43.43
CA ALA A 173 -12.43 -6.26 -44.44
C ALA A 173 -11.28 -5.37 -44.93
N ASP A 174 -11.36 -4.95 -46.20
CA ASP A 174 -10.48 -3.92 -46.75
C ASP A 174 -10.86 -2.55 -46.17
N PRO A 175 -9.93 -1.87 -45.47
CA PRO A 175 -10.23 -0.66 -44.72
C PRO A 175 -10.52 0.57 -45.57
N ASP A 176 -10.17 0.54 -46.86
CA ASP A 176 -10.33 1.66 -47.80
C ASP A 176 -11.63 1.54 -48.62
N THR A 177 -12.20 0.34 -48.73
CA THR A 177 -13.44 0.10 -49.51
C THR A 177 -14.68 -0.08 -48.64
N VAL A 178 -14.53 -0.67 -47.46
CA VAL A 178 -15.66 -0.92 -46.56
C VAL A 178 -15.96 0.33 -45.75
N SER A 179 -17.24 0.70 -45.69
CA SER A 179 -17.69 1.90 -44.99
C SER A 179 -19.05 1.70 -44.33
N PHE A 180 -19.27 2.36 -43.19
CA PHE A 180 -20.53 2.40 -42.47
C PHE A 180 -20.66 3.72 -41.69
N VAL A 181 -21.82 3.94 -41.07
CA VAL A 181 -22.04 5.08 -40.18
C VAL A 181 -21.67 4.63 -38.75
N PRO A 182 -20.56 5.10 -38.16
CA PRO A 182 -20.20 4.74 -36.79
C PRO A 182 -21.16 5.35 -35.77
N LEU A 183 -21.26 4.73 -34.60
CA LEU A 183 -22.08 5.23 -33.50
C LEU A 183 -21.68 6.67 -33.12
N GLN A 184 -22.66 7.53 -32.85
CA GLN A 184 -22.49 8.97 -32.57
C GLN A 184 -21.99 9.81 -33.76
N ASP A 185 -22.14 9.30 -34.98
CA ASP A 185 -21.87 10.02 -36.22
C ASP A 185 -23.08 9.95 -37.16
N ASP A 186 -23.16 10.88 -38.11
CA ASP A 186 -24.22 10.97 -39.11
C ASP A 186 -23.72 10.64 -40.53
N LYS A 187 -22.39 10.55 -40.70
CA LYS A 187 -21.76 10.33 -42.00
C LYS A 187 -21.15 8.94 -42.12
N LYS A 188 -21.35 8.37 -43.31
CA LYS A 188 -20.69 7.15 -43.72
C LYS A 188 -19.18 7.41 -43.86
N GLN A 189 -18.37 6.61 -43.19
CA GLN A 189 -16.91 6.67 -43.21
C GLN A 189 -16.33 5.30 -43.53
N THR A 190 -15.20 5.29 -44.23
CA THR A 190 -14.37 4.10 -44.41
C THR A 190 -13.75 3.65 -43.10
N LEU A 191 -13.33 2.39 -43.00
CA LEU A 191 -12.73 1.88 -41.76
C LEU A 191 -11.44 2.63 -41.41
N ARG A 192 -10.66 3.03 -42.42
CA ARG A 192 -9.45 3.86 -42.24
C ARG A 192 -9.78 5.26 -41.71
N GLU A 193 -10.78 5.93 -42.29
CA GLU A 193 -11.23 7.25 -41.82
C GLU A 193 -11.71 7.18 -40.37
N ILE A 194 -12.40 6.11 -39.97
CA ILE A 194 -12.82 5.91 -38.58
C ILE A 194 -11.60 5.82 -37.66
N VAL A 195 -10.58 5.03 -38.01
CA VAL A 195 -9.36 4.91 -37.21
C VAL A 195 -8.62 6.23 -37.05
N GLU A 196 -8.57 7.05 -38.10
CA GLU A 196 -7.82 8.32 -38.10
C GLU A 196 -8.59 9.48 -37.44
N ASN A 197 -9.91 9.57 -37.67
CA ASN A 197 -10.68 10.77 -37.38
C ASN A 197 -11.64 10.61 -36.20
N HIS A 198 -12.28 9.45 -36.06
CA HIS A 198 -13.30 9.23 -35.03
C HIS A 198 -12.65 9.22 -33.62
N PRO A 199 -13.30 9.78 -32.56
CA PRO A 199 -12.74 9.77 -31.20
C PRO A 199 -12.31 8.38 -30.72
N LYS A 200 -13.15 7.36 -30.93
CA LYS A 200 -12.79 5.96 -30.60
C LYS A 200 -11.69 5.37 -31.48
N GLY A 201 -11.54 5.87 -32.71
CA GLY A 201 -10.40 5.53 -33.57
C GLY A 201 -9.09 6.08 -33.01
N LYS A 202 -9.09 7.30 -32.49
CA LYS A 202 -7.91 7.88 -31.82
C LYS A 202 -7.53 7.13 -30.55
N ASP A 203 -8.53 6.71 -29.76
CA ASP A 203 -8.32 5.98 -28.52
C ASP A 203 -7.75 4.56 -28.73
N TYR A 204 -8.26 3.83 -29.74
CA TYR A 204 -8.03 2.38 -29.88
C TYR A 204 -7.47 1.95 -31.24
N GLY A 205 -7.39 2.84 -32.22
CA GLY A 205 -6.97 2.54 -33.59
C GLY A 205 -5.54 2.00 -33.70
N TRP A 206 -4.70 2.29 -32.70
CA TRP A 206 -3.36 1.72 -32.57
C TRP A 206 -3.35 0.19 -32.46
N ILE A 207 -4.48 -0.45 -32.12
CA ILE A 207 -4.62 -1.91 -32.11
C ILE A 207 -4.59 -2.47 -33.55
N LEU A 208 -5.16 -1.74 -34.50
CA LEU A 208 -5.34 -2.20 -35.89
C LEU A 208 -4.36 -1.57 -36.89
N LYS A 209 -3.68 -0.47 -36.51
CA LYS A 209 -2.87 0.37 -37.43
C LYS A 209 -1.83 -0.37 -38.26
N ASP A 210 -1.30 -1.48 -37.76
CA ASP A 210 -0.21 -2.23 -38.39
C ASP A 210 -0.73 -3.37 -39.31
N PHE A 211 -2.05 -3.52 -39.46
CA PHE A 211 -2.67 -4.56 -40.29
C PHE A 211 -3.25 -4.00 -41.59
N ASN A 212 -3.21 -4.82 -42.65
CA ASN A 212 -3.74 -4.46 -43.96
C ASN A 212 -5.27 -4.63 -44.08
N LYS A 213 -5.88 -5.38 -43.17
CA LYS A 213 -7.32 -5.65 -43.13
C LYS A 213 -7.84 -5.43 -41.73
N TYR A 214 -9.07 -4.95 -41.59
CA TYR A 214 -9.67 -4.67 -40.29
C TYR A 214 -10.85 -5.61 -39.99
N PRO A 215 -11.07 -5.99 -38.72
CA PRO A 215 -12.16 -6.89 -38.35
C PRO A 215 -13.51 -6.18 -38.41
N VAL A 216 -14.48 -6.77 -39.10
CA VAL A 216 -15.85 -6.24 -39.21
C VAL A 216 -16.84 -7.35 -38.90
N LEU A 217 -17.90 -7.01 -38.17
CA LEU A 217 -19.05 -7.88 -37.96
C LEU A 217 -20.21 -7.44 -38.84
N ARG A 218 -20.86 -8.40 -39.51
CA ARG A 218 -22.06 -8.20 -40.33
C ARG A 218 -23.11 -9.27 -40.05
N ASP A 219 -24.36 -8.93 -40.30
CA ASP A 219 -25.41 -9.94 -40.39
C ASP A 219 -25.46 -10.58 -41.80
N ASP A 220 -26.31 -11.58 -42.00
CA ASP A 220 -26.43 -12.28 -43.28
C ASP A 220 -27.04 -11.42 -44.41
N SER A 221 -27.59 -10.25 -44.10
CA SER A 221 -28.02 -9.28 -45.12
C SER A 221 -26.87 -8.41 -45.63
N GLY A 222 -25.69 -8.49 -44.99
CA GLY A 222 -24.50 -7.71 -45.29
C GLY A 222 -24.41 -6.37 -44.56
N GLU A 223 -25.36 -6.07 -43.66
CA GLU A 223 -25.37 -4.85 -42.88
C GLU A 223 -24.33 -4.91 -41.74
N ILE A 224 -23.57 -3.82 -41.55
CA ILE A 224 -22.47 -3.77 -40.58
C ILE A 224 -23.01 -3.55 -39.17
N MET A 225 -22.59 -4.43 -38.25
CA MET A 225 -22.85 -4.34 -36.83
C MET A 225 -21.76 -3.54 -36.10
N SER A 226 -20.49 -3.80 -36.40
CA SER A 226 -19.36 -3.09 -35.80
C SER A 226 -18.05 -3.30 -36.56
N MET A 227 -17.05 -2.48 -36.20
CA MET A 227 -15.64 -2.69 -36.48
C MET A 227 -14.93 -2.98 -35.15
N ALA A 228 -14.79 -4.25 -34.80
CA ALA A 228 -14.14 -4.67 -33.56
C ALA A 228 -12.60 -4.43 -33.63
N PRO A 229 -11.93 -3.96 -32.56
CA PRO A 229 -12.46 -3.60 -31.24
C PRO A 229 -12.82 -2.10 -31.08
N ILE A 230 -12.97 -1.37 -32.18
CA ILE A 230 -12.99 0.10 -32.20
C ILE A 230 -14.37 0.67 -31.89
N ILE A 231 -15.37 0.41 -32.74
CA ILE A 231 -16.67 1.09 -32.67
C ILE A 231 -17.81 0.26 -33.28
N ASN A 232 -19.01 0.42 -32.73
CA ASN A 232 -20.25 -0.15 -33.26
C ASN A 232 -20.85 0.74 -34.36
N SER A 233 -21.74 0.19 -35.19
CA SER A 233 -22.53 0.98 -36.14
C SER A 233 -23.67 1.75 -35.45
N ALA A 234 -24.08 2.86 -36.05
CA ALA A 234 -25.25 3.61 -35.61
C ALA A 234 -26.59 2.90 -35.95
N THR A 235 -26.58 1.82 -36.73
CA THR A 235 -27.78 1.08 -37.11
C THR A 235 -27.96 -0.18 -36.25
N LEU A 236 -27.45 -1.34 -36.70
CA LEU A 236 -27.52 -2.60 -35.96
C LEU A 236 -26.66 -2.60 -34.69
N GLY A 237 -25.69 -1.69 -34.60
CA GLY A 237 -24.73 -1.56 -33.50
C GLY A 237 -25.21 -0.78 -32.29
N GLN A 238 -26.37 -0.09 -32.37
CA GLN A 238 -26.92 0.71 -31.29
C GLN A 238 -27.99 -0.08 -30.51
N ILE A 239 -27.89 -0.03 -29.19
CA ILE A 239 -28.89 -0.55 -28.24
C ILE A 239 -29.63 0.60 -27.58
N GLU A 240 -30.90 0.40 -27.25
CA GLU A 240 -31.79 1.41 -26.68
C GLU A 240 -32.62 0.85 -25.51
N VAL A 241 -33.08 1.74 -24.63
CA VAL A 241 -34.04 1.39 -23.59
C VAL A 241 -35.31 0.84 -24.24
N GLY A 242 -35.77 -0.32 -23.78
CA GLY A 242 -36.92 -1.03 -24.33
C GLY A 242 -36.58 -2.26 -25.17
N ASP A 243 -35.31 -2.44 -25.57
CA ASP A 243 -34.87 -3.66 -26.24
C ASP A 243 -35.02 -4.88 -25.32
N SER A 244 -35.50 -6.02 -25.84
CA SER A 244 -35.76 -7.23 -25.05
C SER A 244 -34.92 -8.44 -25.44
N GLU A 245 -34.18 -8.36 -26.55
CA GLU A 245 -33.27 -9.39 -27.03
C GLU A 245 -31.97 -8.75 -27.52
N LEU A 246 -30.86 -9.05 -26.84
CA LEU A 246 -29.54 -8.49 -27.16
C LEU A 246 -28.52 -9.61 -27.39
N MET A 247 -27.68 -9.47 -28.41
CA MET A 247 -26.52 -10.32 -28.64
C MET A 247 -25.31 -9.67 -27.97
N VAL A 248 -24.66 -10.41 -27.07
CA VAL A 248 -23.38 -10.06 -26.47
C VAL A 248 -22.29 -10.84 -27.19
N GLU A 249 -21.27 -10.12 -27.62
CA GLU A 249 -20.17 -10.63 -28.42
C GLU A 249 -18.86 -10.24 -27.76
N LEU A 250 -17.89 -11.14 -27.79
CA LEU A 250 -16.53 -10.86 -27.33
C LEU A 250 -15.52 -11.33 -28.37
N THR A 251 -14.61 -10.44 -28.75
CA THR A 251 -13.50 -10.71 -29.69
C THR A 251 -12.17 -10.43 -29.05
N GLY A 252 -11.12 -11.12 -29.49
CA GLY A 252 -9.81 -11.04 -28.85
C GLY A 252 -8.71 -11.90 -29.48
N ASP A 253 -7.57 -11.90 -28.80
CA ASP A 253 -6.38 -12.69 -29.16
C ASP A 253 -6.22 -13.96 -28.31
N ASN A 254 -7.05 -14.13 -27.27
CA ASN A 254 -6.97 -15.25 -26.34
C ASN A 254 -8.36 -15.84 -26.06
N MET A 255 -8.59 -17.09 -26.46
CA MET A 255 -9.90 -17.75 -26.36
C MET A 255 -10.35 -17.96 -24.91
N GLU A 256 -9.47 -18.36 -23.99
CA GLU A 256 -9.84 -18.58 -22.57
C GLU A 256 -10.32 -17.30 -21.90
N ASN A 257 -9.68 -16.16 -22.20
CA ASN A 257 -10.12 -14.86 -21.71
C ASN A 257 -11.51 -14.49 -22.23
N LEU A 258 -11.80 -14.79 -23.50
CA LEU A 258 -13.13 -14.57 -24.07
C LEU A 258 -14.18 -15.47 -23.44
N MET A 259 -13.86 -16.75 -23.22
CA MET A 259 -14.75 -17.70 -22.54
C MET A 259 -15.07 -17.26 -21.12
N LEU A 260 -14.05 -16.84 -20.35
CA LEU A 260 -14.24 -16.35 -18.99
C LEU A 260 -15.13 -15.11 -18.96
N ALA A 261 -14.82 -14.11 -19.78
CA ALA A 261 -15.62 -12.89 -19.84
C ALA A 261 -17.04 -13.14 -20.34
N ALA A 262 -17.24 -14.05 -21.30
CA ALA A 262 -18.57 -14.48 -21.72
C ALA A 262 -19.35 -15.12 -20.57
N SER A 263 -18.71 -15.98 -19.78
CA SER A 263 -19.32 -16.61 -18.60
C SER A 263 -19.64 -15.60 -17.50
N ILE A 264 -18.75 -14.64 -17.21
CA ILE A 264 -19.00 -13.54 -16.26
C ILE A 264 -20.26 -12.78 -16.66
N VAL A 265 -20.29 -12.24 -17.87
CA VAL A 265 -21.39 -11.38 -18.33
C VAL A 265 -22.69 -12.19 -18.45
N ALA A 266 -22.65 -13.44 -18.89
CA ALA A 266 -23.83 -14.31 -18.95
C ALA A 266 -24.40 -14.62 -17.57
N CYS A 267 -23.54 -14.92 -16.58
CA CYS A 267 -23.98 -15.14 -15.20
C CYS A 267 -24.59 -13.87 -14.60
N ASP A 268 -24.01 -12.69 -14.85
CA ASP A 268 -24.54 -11.41 -14.36
C ASP A 268 -25.93 -11.11 -14.92
N PHE A 269 -26.15 -11.33 -16.23
CA PHE A 269 -27.47 -11.19 -16.83
C PHE A 269 -28.47 -12.22 -16.31
N TYR A 270 -28.03 -13.47 -16.11
CA TYR A 270 -28.88 -14.49 -15.53
C TYR A 270 -29.35 -14.12 -14.13
N ASP A 271 -28.44 -13.64 -13.27
CA ASP A 271 -28.76 -13.17 -11.92
C ASP A 271 -29.68 -11.94 -11.93
N ALA A 272 -29.59 -11.11 -12.96
CA ALA A 272 -30.52 -10.01 -13.20
C ALA A 272 -31.90 -10.44 -13.74
N GLY A 273 -32.12 -11.74 -13.98
CA GLY A 273 -33.39 -12.34 -14.38
C GLY A 273 -33.61 -12.47 -15.90
N TYR A 274 -32.54 -12.38 -16.70
CA TYR A 274 -32.61 -12.63 -18.14
C TYR A 274 -32.41 -14.12 -18.45
N LYS A 275 -32.94 -14.56 -19.60
CA LYS A 275 -32.62 -15.86 -20.16
C LYS A 275 -31.37 -15.74 -21.01
N ILE A 276 -30.47 -16.69 -20.85
CA ILE A 276 -29.27 -16.80 -21.67
C ILE A 276 -29.50 -17.84 -22.75
N LEU A 277 -29.28 -17.45 -24.00
CA LEU A 277 -29.47 -18.25 -25.20
C LEU A 277 -28.10 -18.47 -25.86
N PRO A 278 -27.57 -19.71 -25.85
CA PRO A 278 -26.26 -20.01 -26.42
C PRO A 278 -26.19 -19.73 -27.92
N VAL A 279 -24.99 -19.37 -28.40
CA VAL A 279 -24.66 -19.13 -29.81
C VAL A 279 -23.50 -20.03 -30.20
N LYS A 280 -23.59 -20.65 -31.38
CA LYS A 280 -22.47 -21.40 -31.98
C LYS A 280 -21.62 -20.46 -32.82
N VAL A 281 -20.32 -20.43 -32.63
CA VAL A 281 -19.36 -19.70 -33.46
C VAL A 281 -18.44 -20.71 -34.13
N HIS A 282 -18.38 -20.67 -35.46
CA HIS A 282 -17.52 -21.51 -36.28
C HIS A 282 -16.23 -20.78 -36.63
N HIS A 283 -15.09 -21.33 -36.23
CA HIS A 283 -13.75 -20.90 -36.64
C HIS A 283 -13.16 -21.93 -37.61
N GLU A 284 -12.67 -21.47 -38.76
CA GLU A 284 -12.03 -22.36 -39.74
C GLU A 284 -10.72 -23.01 -39.24
N TYR A 285 -10.22 -22.58 -38.08
CA TYR A 285 -9.00 -23.06 -37.43
C TYR A 285 -9.24 -23.44 -35.96
N GLU A 286 -8.31 -24.22 -35.40
CA GLU A 286 -8.38 -24.68 -34.01
C GLU A 286 -8.28 -23.54 -33.01
N THR A 287 -9.16 -23.55 -32.02
CA THR A 287 -9.26 -22.53 -30.96
C THR A 287 -8.76 -23.01 -29.59
N GLY A 288 -8.40 -24.29 -29.48
CA GLY A 288 -8.22 -24.99 -28.20
C GLY A 288 -9.51 -25.61 -27.64
N PHE A 289 -10.67 -25.12 -28.09
CA PHE A 289 -12.01 -25.62 -27.73
C PHE A 289 -12.72 -26.31 -28.92
N GLY A 290 -11.97 -26.59 -29.99
CA GLY A 290 -12.48 -27.08 -31.27
C GLY A 290 -12.82 -25.93 -32.23
N LYS A 291 -13.28 -26.29 -33.43
CA LYS A 291 -13.67 -25.33 -34.47
C LYS A 291 -15.08 -24.76 -34.28
N ASP A 292 -15.98 -25.57 -33.74
CA ASP A 292 -17.33 -25.13 -33.38
C ASP A 292 -17.36 -24.88 -31.87
N VAL A 293 -17.45 -23.60 -31.50
CA VAL A 293 -17.48 -23.16 -30.12
C VAL A 293 -18.91 -22.73 -29.76
N VAL A 294 -19.49 -23.29 -28.69
CA VAL A 294 -20.79 -22.88 -28.18
C VAL A 294 -20.63 -22.20 -26.84
N THR A 295 -20.96 -20.92 -26.77
CA THR A 295 -20.84 -20.11 -25.56
C THR A 295 -22.19 -19.67 -25.00
N PRO A 296 -22.34 -19.55 -23.66
CA PRO A 296 -21.29 -19.74 -22.63
C PRO A 296 -20.85 -21.21 -22.43
N TYR A 297 -19.59 -21.40 -22.01
CA TYR A 297 -18.95 -22.72 -21.87
C TYR A 297 -18.15 -22.81 -20.57
N TYR A 298 -18.32 -23.91 -19.83
CA TYR A 298 -17.57 -24.17 -18.59
C TYR A 298 -16.26 -24.91 -18.89
N PHE A 299 -15.12 -24.32 -18.52
CA PHE A 299 -13.80 -24.87 -18.79
C PHE A 299 -12.86 -24.90 -17.56
N GLN A 300 -13.38 -24.64 -16.37
CA GLN A 300 -12.55 -24.38 -15.20
C GLN A 300 -12.00 -25.69 -14.65
N GLN A 301 -10.73 -25.67 -14.24
CA GLN A 301 -10.08 -26.83 -13.63
C GLN A 301 -10.39 -26.91 -12.14
N THR A 302 -10.48 -28.14 -11.62
CA THR A 302 -10.66 -28.36 -10.19
C THR A 302 -9.33 -28.19 -9.46
N THR A 303 -9.39 -27.63 -8.25
CA THR A 303 -8.20 -27.47 -7.37
C THR A 303 -8.44 -28.15 -6.03
N ASP A 304 -7.46 -28.92 -5.57
CA ASP A 304 -7.51 -29.62 -4.29
C ASP A 304 -6.85 -28.77 -3.19
N ALA A 305 -7.42 -28.80 -1.98
CA ALA A 305 -6.79 -28.29 -0.76
C ALA A 305 -6.99 -29.23 0.41
N ARG A 306 -5.94 -29.38 1.24
CA ARG A 306 -5.96 -30.22 2.44
C ARG A 306 -6.35 -29.41 3.67
N LEU A 307 -7.14 -30.01 4.57
CA LEU A 307 -7.50 -29.39 5.85
C LEU A 307 -6.26 -29.03 6.68
N SER A 308 -5.26 -29.92 6.72
CA SER A 308 -4.01 -29.65 7.42
C SER A 308 -3.24 -28.47 6.83
N ALA A 309 -3.23 -28.32 5.50
CA ALA A 309 -2.56 -27.21 4.81
C ALA A 309 -3.29 -25.88 5.05
N ILE A 310 -4.62 -25.88 4.99
CA ILE A 310 -5.47 -24.73 5.32
C ILE A 310 -5.17 -24.24 6.74
N ASN A 311 -5.28 -25.12 7.73
CA ASN A 311 -5.06 -24.79 9.14
C ASN A 311 -3.63 -24.30 9.40
N LYS A 312 -2.64 -24.97 8.80
CA LYS A 312 -1.22 -24.56 8.92
C LYS A 312 -0.97 -23.18 8.32
N LYS A 313 -1.55 -22.88 7.15
CA LYS A 313 -1.30 -21.62 6.43
C LYS A 313 -2.03 -20.45 7.06
N LEU A 314 -3.25 -20.67 7.53
CA LEU A 314 -4.08 -19.65 8.18
C LEU A 314 -3.76 -19.48 9.68
N GLY A 315 -3.05 -20.43 10.30
CA GLY A 315 -2.68 -20.37 11.72
C GLY A 315 -3.83 -20.65 12.67
N VAL A 316 -4.89 -21.31 12.21
CA VAL A 316 -6.11 -21.62 12.98
C VAL A 316 -6.47 -23.10 12.89
N ASN A 317 -7.34 -23.58 13.76
CA ASN A 317 -7.83 -24.97 13.78
C ASN A 317 -9.30 -25.03 13.35
N LEU A 318 -9.58 -24.83 12.06
CA LEU A 318 -10.92 -24.94 11.50
C LEU A 318 -11.34 -26.42 11.37
N SER A 319 -12.62 -26.69 11.63
CA SER A 319 -13.25 -27.98 11.36
C SER A 319 -13.55 -28.15 9.87
N LYS A 320 -13.77 -29.40 9.44
CA LYS A 320 -14.19 -29.72 8.08
C LYS A 320 -15.45 -28.95 7.67
N GLU A 321 -16.43 -28.83 8.57
CA GLU A 321 -17.70 -28.17 8.34
C GLU A 321 -17.53 -26.65 8.21
N GLN A 322 -16.62 -26.06 9.00
CA GLN A 322 -16.31 -24.63 8.90
C GLN A 322 -15.65 -24.29 7.57
N VAL A 323 -14.68 -25.11 7.12
CA VAL A 323 -14.02 -24.94 5.83
C VAL A 323 -15.01 -25.13 4.67
N LEU A 324 -15.84 -26.17 4.73
CA LEU A 324 -16.86 -26.41 3.71
C LEU A 324 -17.80 -25.21 3.60
N LYS A 325 -18.32 -24.73 4.73
CA LYS A 325 -19.20 -23.56 4.76
C LYS A 325 -18.51 -22.31 4.19
N ALA A 326 -17.26 -22.05 4.57
CA ALA A 326 -16.52 -20.90 4.06
C ALA A 326 -16.36 -20.95 2.52
N LEU A 327 -16.02 -22.11 1.97
CA LEU A 327 -15.89 -22.29 0.53
C LEU A 327 -17.23 -22.16 -0.21
N GLU A 328 -18.32 -22.69 0.36
CA GLU A 328 -19.68 -22.55 -0.17
C GLU A 328 -20.10 -21.07 -0.22
N LEU A 329 -19.86 -20.30 0.85
CA LEU A 329 -20.15 -18.87 0.90
C LEU A 329 -19.42 -18.04 -0.18
N MET A 330 -18.33 -18.56 -0.75
CA MET A 330 -17.58 -17.95 -1.86
C MET A 330 -18.04 -18.39 -3.26
N GLY A 331 -19.16 -19.12 -3.36
CA GLY A 331 -19.77 -19.50 -4.65
C GLY A 331 -19.24 -20.81 -5.24
N ASN A 332 -18.42 -21.56 -4.50
CA ASN A 332 -17.76 -22.75 -5.01
C ASN A 332 -18.61 -24.01 -4.88
N LYS A 333 -18.45 -24.96 -5.81
CA LYS A 333 -18.94 -26.33 -5.65
C LYS A 333 -17.82 -27.21 -5.11
N ILE A 334 -18.05 -27.87 -3.98
CA ILE A 334 -17.01 -28.63 -3.29
C ILE A 334 -17.39 -30.11 -3.21
N SER A 335 -16.43 -30.98 -3.51
CA SER A 335 -16.51 -32.40 -3.14
C SER A 335 -15.44 -32.70 -2.10
N VAL A 336 -15.79 -33.50 -1.09
CA VAL A 336 -14.89 -33.84 0.01
C VAL A 336 -14.55 -35.31 -0.03
N SER A 337 -13.25 -35.61 0.11
CA SER A 337 -12.73 -36.98 0.20
C SER A 337 -11.69 -37.08 1.32
N GLU A 338 -11.34 -38.31 1.69
CA GLU A 338 -10.20 -38.58 2.56
C GLU A 338 -9.07 -39.17 1.72
N LYS A 339 -7.87 -38.58 1.79
CA LYS A 339 -6.65 -39.07 1.13
C LYS A 339 -5.49 -38.97 2.09
N ASP A 340 -4.71 -40.05 2.21
CA ASP A 340 -3.52 -40.12 3.08
C ASP A 340 -3.77 -39.74 4.56
N GLY A 341 -4.99 -40.03 5.06
CA GLY A 341 -5.38 -39.70 6.43
C GLY A 341 -5.75 -38.22 6.67
N ASP A 342 -5.91 -37.43 5.60
CA ASP A 342 -6.31 -36.03 5.65
C ASP A 342 -7.61 -35.79 4.86
N VAL A 343 -8.33 -34.74 5.23
CA VAL A 343 -9.55 -34.29 4.52
C VAL A 343 -9.12 -33.42 3.35
N VAL A 344 -9.55 -33.80 2.15
CA VAL A 344 -9.27 -33.08 0.90
C VAL A 344 -10.55 -32.46 0.35
N PHE A 345 -10.52 -31.15 0.16
CA PHE A 345 -11.57 -30.37 -0.51
C PHE A 345 -11.17 -30.20 -1.97
N THR A 346 -11.91 -30.84 -2.87
CA THR A 346 -11.77 -30.62 -4.32
C THR A 346 -12.78 -29.56 -4.73
N VAL A 347 -12.27 -28.36 -4.99
CA VAL A 347 -13.05 -27.19 -5.40
C VAL A 347 -13.23 -27.21 -6.91
N SER A 348 -14.49 -27.16 -7.34
CA SER A 348 -14.91 -26.85 -8.70
C SER A 348 -15.32 -25.38 -8.76
N PRO A 349 -14.49 -24.51 -9.35
CA PRO A 349 -14.76 -23.08 -9.40
C PRO A 349 -16.11 -22.76 -10.04
N ALA A 350 -16.72 -21.63 -9.64
CA ALA A 350 -17.88 -21.12 -10.35
C ALA A 350 -17.51 -20.76 -11.81
N PRO A 351 -18.47 -20.80 -12.77
CA PRO A 351 -18.16 -20.56 -14.20
C PRO A 351 -17.56 -19.20 -14.53
N TYR A 352 -17.77 -18.20 -13.67
CA TYR A 352 -17.22 -16.85 -13.80
C TYR A 352 -15.84 -16.68 -13.14
N ARG A 353 -15.27 -17.74 -12.55
CA ARG A 353 -13.96 -17.71 -11.89
C ARG A 353 -12.92 -18.58 -12.60
N ASN A 354 -11.70 -18.08 -12.71
CA ASN A 354 -10.57 -18.82 -13.29
C ASN A 354 -9.25 -18.54 -12.56
N ASP A 355 -9.33 -18.16 -11.29
CA ASP A 355 -8.21 -17.71 -10.46
C ASP A 355 -7.69 -18.80 -9.51
N PHE A 356 -8.20 -20.03 -9.63
CA PHE A 356 -7.71 -21.19 -8.86
C PHE A 356 -6.58 -21.91 -9.61
N LEU A 357 -5.34 -21.48 -9.36
CA LEU A 357 -4.14 -22.04 -9.98
C LEU A 357 -3.35 -22.94 -9.01
N HIS A 358 -3.56 -22.78 -7.71
CA HIS A 358 -2.84 -23.47 -6.65
C HIS A 358 -3.74 -23.69 -5.43
N GLU A 359 -3.38 -24.64 -4.58
CA GLU A 359 -4.00 -24.87 -3.26
C GLU A 359 -4.12 -23.58 -2.41
N VAL A 360 -3.26 -22.57 -2.63
CA VAL A 360 -3.31 -21.33 -1.84
C VAL A 360 -4.49 -20.45 -2.21
N ASP A 361 -5.01 -20.55 -3.43
CA ASP A 361 -6.18 -19.78 -3.87
C ASP A 361 -7.44 -20.33 -3.19
N VAL A 362 -7.50 -21.64 -2.96
CA VAL A 362 -8.53 -22.27 -2.13
C VAL A 362 -8.41 -21.83 -0.67
N ILE A 363 -7.18 -21.77 -0.13
CA ILE A 363 -6.93 -21.28 1.23
C ILE A 363 -7.35 -19.81 1.39
N GLU A 364 -7.09 -18.97 0.38
CA GLU A 364 -7.55 -17.58 0.36
C GLU A 364 -9.08 -17.50 0.41
N ASP A 365 -9.78 -18.29 -0.41
CA ASP A 365 -11.23 -18.37 -0.39
C ASP A 365 -11.78 -18.82 0.97
N VAL A 366 -11.11 -19.76 1.66
CA VAL A 366 -11.46 -20.13 3.05
C VAL A 366 -11.31 -18.93 3.98
N MET A 367 -10.21 -18.17 3.85
CA MET A 367 -9.96 -16.99 4.68
C MET A 367 -11.06 -15.93 4.51
N ILE A 368 -11.44 -15.63 3.26
CA ILE A 368 -12.45 -14.62 2.95
C ILE A 368 -13.84 -15.12 3.36
N GLY A 369 -14.20 -16.36 3.01
CA GLY A 369 -15.48 -16.97 3.35
C GLY A 369 -15.66 -17.12 4.87
N HIS A 370 -14.58 -17.42 5.61
CA HIS A 370 -14.59 -17.43 7.07
C HIS A 370 -14.70 -16.01 7.64
N GLY A 371 -14.07 -15.03 7.00
CA GLY A 371 -14.06 -13.62 7.38
C GLY A 371 -12.83 -13.24 8.19
N LEU A 372 -12.19 -12.14 7.80
CA LEU A 372 -10.91 -11.68 8.38
C LEU A 372 -10.98 -11.37 9.87
N ASP A 373 -12.13 -10.89 10.36
CA ASP A 373 -12.31 -10.56 11.78
C ASP A 373 -12.30 -11.79 12.71
N ASN A 374 -12.41 -13.00 12.15
CA ASN A 374 -12.37 -14.23 12.94
C ASN A 374 -10.94 -14.75 13.19
N PHE A 375 -9.92 -14.01 12.72
CA PHE A 375 -8.52 -14.35 12.94
C PHE A 375 -7.93 -13.45 14.03
N GLU A 376 -7.48 -14.05 15.13
CA GLU A 376 -6.76 -13.33 16.18
C GLU A 376 -5.34 -12.98 15.70
N PRO A 377 -4.88 -11.72 15.86
CA PRO A 377 -3.51 -11.35 15.54
C PRO A 377 -2.51 -12.13 16.41
N VAL A 378 -1.53 -12.79 15.78
CA VAL A 378 -0.47 -13.53 16.47
C VAL A 378 0.89 -12.90 16.15
N ALA A 379 1.68 -12.60 17.18
CA ALA A 379 3.06 -12.15 16.99
C ALA A 379 3.97 -13.32 16.56
N PRO A 380 4.92 -13.11 15.63
CA PRO A 380 5.91 -14.13 15.30
C PRO A 380 6.70 -14.58 16.54
N SER A 381 6.83 -15.90 16.74
CA SER A 381 7.55 -16.48 17.89
C SER A 381 9.07 -16.59 17.69
N ASP A 382 9.55 -16.42 16.46
CA ASP A 382 10.96 -16.59 16.13
C ASP A 382 11.79 -15.38 16.57
N PHE A 383 12.70 -15.59 17.53
CA PHE A 383 13.63 -14.56 17.98
C PHE A 383 14.69 -14.28 16.92
N THR A 384 14.76 -13.03 16.46
CA THR A 384 15.81 -12.55 15.55
C THR A 384 16.43 -11.26 16.09
N ILE A 385 17.74 -11.11 15.95
CA ILE A 385 18.44 -9.87 16.34
C ILE A 385 18.59 -8.99 15.10
N GLY A 386 17.75 -7.96 15.00
CA GLY A 386 17.89 -6.92 14.00
C GLY A 386 19.17 -6.10 14.22
N ARG A 387 19.86 -5.74 13.14
CA ARG A 387 21.03 -4.85 13.16
C ARG A 387 20.93 -3.83 12.03
N LEU A 388 21.39 -2.62 12.29
CA LEU A 388 21.55 -1.62 11.24
C LEU A 388 22.71 -2.03 10.33
N LEU A 389 22.59 -1.72 9.04
CA LEU A 389 23.69 -1.86 8.10
C LEU A 389 24.87 -0.98 8.56
N PRO A 390 26.13 -1.45 8.46
CA PRO A 390 27.30 -0.68 8.85
C PRO A 390 27.33 0.73 8.23
N ILE A 391 26.96 0.86 6.95
CA ILE A 391 26.93 2.15 6.25
C ILE A 391 25.90 3.12 6.85
N THR A 392 24.80 2.62 7.42
CA THR A 392 23.81 3.45 8.11
C THR A 392 24.40 4.02 9.40
N LEU A 393 25.14 3.23 10.17
CA LEU A 393 25.83 3.68 11.37
C LEU A 393 26.92 4.69 11.03
N TYR A 394 27.71 4.40 9.99
CA TYR A 394 28.77 5.27 9.51
C TYR A 394 28.20 6.61 9.01
N SER A 395 27.13 6.59 8.23
CA SER A 395 26.42 7.78 7.75
C SER A 395 25.91 8.64 8.91
N ARG A 396 25.37 8.03 9.98
CA ARG A 396 24.94 8.78 11.18
C ARG A 396 26.10 9.44 11.91
N LYS A 397 27.26 8.78 12.00
CA LYS A 397 28.51 9.35 12.54
C LYS A 397 28.90 10.60 11.74
N VAL A 398 28.92 10.49 10.41
CA VAL A 398 29.21 11.60 9.49
C VAL A 398 28.24 12.76 9.68
N LYS A 399 26.93 12.50 9.69
CA LYS A 399 25.89 13.53 9.91
C LYS A 399 26.11 14.29 11.21
N ASN A 400 26.39 13.59 12.31
CA ASN A 400 26.65 14.23 13.60
C ASN A 400 27.88 15.14 13.58
N ILE A 401 28.96 14.71 12.89
CA ILE A 401 30.17 15.52 12.75
C ILE A 401 29.87 16.78 11.94
N MET A 402 29.20 16.64 10.80
CA MET A 402 28.82 17.78 9.94
C MET A 402 27.94 18.79 10.69
N SER A 403 26.92 18.32 11.41
CA SER A 403 26.11 19.19 12.29
C SER A 403 26.95 19.89 13.36
N GLY A 404 27.94 19.19 13.94
CA GLY A 404 28.89 19.78 14.89
C GLY A 404 29.80 20.85 14.26
N LEU A 405 30.08 20.77 12.96
CA LEU A 405 30.81 21.78 12.18
C LEU A 405 29.92 22.98 11.77
N GLY A 406 28.66 23.00 12.20
CA GLY A 406 27.71 24.07 11.91
C GLY A 406 26.99 23.92 10.56
N TYR A 407 27.06 22.75 9.93
CA TYR A 407 26.34 22.47 8.70
C TYR A 407 24.88 22.06 8.97
N GLN A 408 23.98 22.56 8.13
CA GLN A 408 22.57 22.18 8.10
C GLN A 408 22.34 21.02 7.11
N GLU A 409 21.75 19.93 7.59
CA GLU A 409 21.39 18.80 6.71
C GLU A 409 20.23 19.18 5.80
N MET A 410 20.36 18.81 4.53
CA MET A 410 19.36 18.95 3.48
C MET A 410 19.01 17.58 2.90
N ILE A 411 17.82 17.45 2.32
CA ILE A 411 17.34 16.22 1.67
C ILE A 411 16.75 16.60 0.32
N PHE A 412 17.26 15.99 -0.74
CA PHE A 412 16.84 16.27 -2.12
C PHE A 412 16.33 15.02 -2.83
N ASN A 413 15.68 15.23 -3.98
CA ASN A 413 15.29 14.14 -4.86
C ASN A 413 16.54 13.55 -5.55
N TYR A 414 16.50 12.25 -5.86
CA TYR A 414 17.53 11.59 -6.65
C TYR A 414 17.36 11.82 -8.15
N LEU A 415 16.21 12.32 -8.58
CA LEU A 415 15.90 12.63 -9.97
C LEU A 415 15.93 14.13 -10.19
N GLY A 416 16.50 14.54 -11.32
CA GLY A 416 16.64 15.93 -11.71
C GLY A 416 16.64 16.11 -13.23
N SER A 417 16.86 17.36 -13.62
CA SER A 417 16.86 17.77 -15.02
C SER A 417 18.26 17.74 -15.64
N LYS A 418 18.31 17.75 -16.98
CA LYS A 418 19.56 17.98 -17.72
C LYS A 418 20.25 19.26 -17.25
N LYS A 419 19.45 20.33 -17.09
CA LYS A 419 19.94 21.64 -16.69
C LYS A 419 20.66 21.58 -15.33
N SER A 420 20.05 20.93 -14.33
CA SER A 420 20.62 20.83 -12.98
C SER A 420 21.91 20.01 -12.95
N TYR A 421 21.92 18.80 -13.54
CA TYR A 421 23.00 17.85 -13.32
C TYR A 421 24.12 17.89 -14.37
N ILE A 422 23.86 18.45 -15.55
CA ILE A 422 24.79 18.47 -16.68
C ILE A 422 25.18 19.91 -16.98
N ASP A 423 24.23 20.71 -17.47
CA ASP A 423 24.53 22.03 -18.03
C ASP A 423 25.06 23.00 -16.97
N ASN A 424 24.39 23.10 -15.81
CA ASN A 424 24.80 24.02 -14.76
C ASN A 424 26.11 23.59 -14.07
N MET A 425 26.43 22.30 -14.10
CA MET A 425 27.59 21.71 -13.41
C MET A 425 28.81 21.52 -14.32
N ASN A 426 28.72 21.87 -15.62
CA ASN A 426 29.74 21.62 -16.63
C ASN A 426 30.18 20.13 -16.70
N VAL A 427 29.23 19.22 -16.53
CA VAL A 427 29.45 17.77 -16.63
C VAL A 427 29.06 17.29 -18.03
N ASP A 428 29.72 16.25 -18.55
CA ASP A 428 29.35 15.64 -19.84
C ASP A 428 28.11 14.75 -19.65
N SER A 429 27.11 14.93 -20.51
CA SER A 429 25.87 14.13 -20.46
C SER A 429 26.11 12.62 -20.56
N LYS A 430 27.20 12.19 -21.22
CA LYS A 430 27.52 10.76 -21.38
C LYS A 430 27.85 10.06 -20.06
N ASP A 431 28.19 10.82 -19.02
CA ASP A 431 28.63 10.31 -17.72
C ASP A 431 27.46 10.25 -16.70
N VAL A 432 26.25 10.65 -17.12
CA VAL A 432 25.05 10.73 -16.28
C VAL A 432 23.99 9.74 -16.77
N ILE A 433 23.28 9.11 -15.84
CA ILE A 433 22.25 8.12 -16.17
C ILE A 433 20.95 8.82 -16.59
N GLU A 434 20.50 8.55 -17.81
CA GLU A 434 19.25 9.08 -18.39
C GLU A 434 18.11 8.05 -18.33
N ILE A 435 16.91 8.51 -17.98
CA ILE A 435 15.67 7.73 -17.99
C ILE A 435 15.03 7.87 -19.37
N ALA A 436 14.77 6.76 -20.05
CA ALA A 436 14.29 6.76 -21.44
C ALA A 436 12.88 7.36 -21.64
N ASN A 437 11.96 7.13 -20.70
CA ASN A 437 10.57 7.62 -20.77
C ASN A 437 10.21 8.36 -19.47
N PRO A 438 10.79 9.54 -19.22
CA PRO A 438 10.55 10.27 -17.97
C PRO A 438 9.15 10.89 -17.99
N MET A 439 8.52 10.99 -16.81
CA MET A 439 7.20 11.64 -16.68
C MET A 439 7.26 13.14 -17.00
N SER A 440 8.41 13.78 -16.78
CA SER A 440 8.69 15.17 -17.15
C SER A 440 10.21 15.37 -17.28
N GLU A 441 10.62 16.47 -17.93
CA GLU A 441 12.04 16.84 -18.08
C GLU A 441 12.77 17.02 -16.74
N ASN A 442 12.04 17.34 -15.67
CA ASN A 442 12.60 17.50 -14.32
C ASN A 442 12.98 16.17 -13.65
N TYR A 443 12.59 15.04 -14.23
CA TYR A 443 12.89 13.70 -13.73
C TYR A 443 13.61 12.84 -14.77
N GLN A 444 14.35 13.48 -15.68
CA GLN A 444 15.02 12.81 -16.79
C GLN A 444 16.35 12.15 -16.39
N PHE A 445 17.06 12.69 -15.41
CA PHE A 445 18.39 12.22 -15.03
C PHE A 445 18.45 11.78 -13.58
N ILE A 446 19.21 10.72 -13.30
CA ILE A 446 19.56 10.30 -11.94
C ILE A 446 20.76 11.11 -11.48
N ARG A 447 20.73 11.57 -10.23
CA ARG A 447 21.75 12.41 -9.62
C ARG A 447 23.14 11.75 -9.62
N PRO A 448 24.12 12.32 -10.34
CA PRO A 448 25.50 11.82 -10.34
C PRO A 448 26.32 12.38 -9.18
N SER A 449 25.88 13.48 -8.57
CA SER A 449 26.58 14.21 -7.51
C SER A 449 25.60 14.93 -6.59
N ILE A 450 25.87 14.94 -5.29
CA ILE A 450 25.10 15.70 -4.30
C ILE A 450 25.29 17.22 -4.46
N ILE A 451 26.45 17.68 -4.94
CA ILE A 451 26.78 19.10 -5.04
C ILE A 451 25.75 19.86 -5.89
N ALA A 452 25.29 19.26 -6.99
CA ALA A 452 24.28 19.87 -7.85
C ALA A 452 22.96 20.12 -7.09
N SER A 453 22.54 19.16 -6.26
CA SER A 453 21.36 19.32 -5.40
C SER A 453 21.55 20.41 -4.35
N LEU A 454 22.74 20.52 -3.75
CA LEU A 454 23.01 21.61 -2.79
C LEU A 454 22.92 22.99 -3.46
N PHE A 455 23.34 23.11 -4.71
CA PHE A 455 23.16 24.35 -5.48
C PHE A 455 21.69 24.67 -5.80
N GLU A 456 20.80 23.68 -5.92
CA GLU A 456 19.35 23.94 -6.06
C GLU A 456 18.80 24.70 -4.85
N ALA A 457 19.29 24.39 -3.64
CA ALA A 457 18.93 25.16 -2.44
C ALA A 457 19.66 26.51 -2.37
N GLU A 458 20.96 26.55 -2.67
CA GLU A 458 21.74 27.80 -2.59
C GLU A 458 21.22 28.86 -3.57
N ALA A 459 20.83 28.46 -4.79
CA ALA A 459 20.26 29.35 -5.79
C ALA A 459 18.97 30.06 -5.31
N GLN A 460 18.24 29.47 -4.36
CA GLN A 460 17.05 30.09 -3.76
C GLN A 460 17.33 30.81 -2.44
N SER A 461 18.54 30.67 -1.89
CA SER A 461 18.90 31.14 -0.55
C SER A 461 19.58 32.50 -0.52
N GLY A 462 19.74 33.19 -1.66
CA GLY A 462 20.50 34.44 -1.76
C GLY A 462 20.02 35.62 -0.87
N ASN A 463 18.81 35.54 -0.31
CA ASN A 463 18.27 36.53 0.65
C ASN A 463 18.59 36.20 2.12
N ALA A 464 19.10 35.01 2.42
CA ALA A 464 19.48 34.60 3.76
C ALA A 464 20.86 35.18 4.15
N VAL A 465 21.15 35.15 5.45
CA VAL A 465 22.37 35.74 6.00
C VAL A 465 23.51 34.73 5.89
N TYR A 466 24.55 35.09 5.13
CA TYR A 466 25.80 34.32 5.05
C TYR A 466 26.53 34.24 6.41
N PRO A 467 27.28 33.15 6.68
CA PRO A 467 27.58 32.04 5.78
C PRO A 467 26.46 30.98 5.73
N HIS A 468 26.22 30.41 4.54
CA HIS A 468 25.38 29.22 4.40
C HIS A 468 26.27 27.99 4.40
N LYS A 469 25.99 27.04 5.30
CA LYS A 469 26.69 25.75 5.38
C LYS A 469 25.66 24.64 5.29
N ILE A 470 25.62 23.96 4.15
CA ILE A 470 24.61 22.94 3.87
C ILE A 470 25.27 21.64 3.42
N PHE A 471 24.71 20.51 3.82
CA PHE A 471 25.24 19.19 3.44
C PHE A 471 24.11 18.18 3.27
N GLU A 472 24.40 17.10 2.58
CA GLU A 472 23.54 15.92 2.52
C GLU A 472 24.42 14.67 2.58
N VAL A 473 23.91 13.64 3.28
CA VAL A 473 24.40 12.28 3.14
C VAL A 473 23.32 11.46 2.44
N GLY A 474 23.56 11.14 1.18
CA GLY A 474 22.57 10.55 0.27
C GLY A 474 23.23 9.65 -0.78
N LYS A 475 22.39 8.99 -1.58
CA LYS A 475 22.88 8.16 -2.68
C LYS A 475 23.18 8.99 -3.92
N VAL A 476 24.20 8.57 -4.66
CA VAL A 476 24.48 9.00 -6.03
C VAL A 476 24.64 7.78 -6.91
N ALA A 477 24.34 7.92 -8.19
CA ALA A 477 24.50 6.84 -9.16
C ALA A 477 25.23 7.33 -10.40
N PHE A 478 26.16 6.50 -10.91
CA PHE A 478 26.97 6.80 -12.08
C PHE A 478 27.20 5.54 -12.92
N ILE A 479 27.66 5.73 -14.16
CA ILE A 479 27.91 4.64 -15.10
C ILE A 479 29.17 3.90 -14.68
N GLU A 480 29.07 2.57 -14.56
CA GLU A 480 30.15 1.70 -14.18
C GLU A 480 30.03 0.41 -15.00
N PRO A 481 30.70 0.32 -16.16
CA PRO A 481 30.58 -0.83 -17.07
C PRO A 481 31.01 -2.17 -16.46
N SER A 482 31.75 -2.14 -15.35
CA SER A 482 32.17 -3.35 -14.63
C SER A 482 31.05 -4.00 -13.81
N GLU A 483 29.98 -3.26 -13.49
CA GLU A 483 28.81 -3.77 -12.78
C GLU A 483 27.82 -4.46 -13.73
N ASN A 484 27.05 -5.43 -13.23
CA ASN A 484 26.10 -6.20 -14.03
C ASN A 484 24.98 -5.35 -14.65
N THR A 485 24.57 -4.27 -13.97
CA THR A 485 23.58 -3.30 -14.46
C THR A 485 24.21 -2.20 -15.32
N GLY A 486 25.53 -2.16 -15.46
CA GLY A 486 26.27 -1.07 -16.11
C GLY A 486 26.30 0.23 -15.33
N THR A 487 25.82 0.23 -14.08
CA THR A 487 25.71 1.40 -13.21
C THR A 487 26.08 1.02 -11.78
N LYS A 488 26.57 2.00 -11.01
CA LYS A 488 26.89 1.84 -9.60
C LYS A 488 26.21 2.90 -8.78
N THR A 489 25.65 2.50 -7.64
CA THR A 489 25.08 3.40 -6.63
C THR A 489 25.93 3.34 -5.38
N ILE A 490 26.29 4.50 -4.84
CA ILE A 490 27.05 4.60 -3.58
C ILE A 490 26.40 5.60 -2.62
N GLN A 491 26.62 5.41 -1.32
CA GLN A 491 26.37 6.42 -0.30
C GLN A 491 27.49 7.46 -0.29
N SER A 492 27.13 8.72 -0.50
CA SER A 492 28.03 9.86 -0.58
C SER A 492 27.68 10.93 0.47
N LEU A 493 28.68 11.68 0.91
CA LEU A 493 28.53 12.96 1.61
C LEU A 493 28.83 14.06 0.61
N GLY A 494 27.89 14.98 0.39
CA GLY A 494 28.17 16.26 -0.27
C GLY A 494 28.01 17.41 0.72
N PHE A 495 28.86 18.43 0.61
CA PHE A 495 28.77 19.64 1.42
C PHE A 495 29.09 20.89 0.59
N LEU A 496 28.51 22.02 0.98
CA LEU A 496 28.66 23.33 0.35
C LEU A 496 28.72 24.41 1.44
N THR A 497 29.73 25.26 1.38
CA THR A 497 29.80 26.52 2.12
C THR A 497 29.78 27.70 1.15
N ALA A 498 28.79 28.57 1.29
CA ALA A 498 28.67 29.83 0.56
C ALA A 498 28.89 31.01 1.52
N ALA A 499 29.90 31.84 1.23
CA ALA A 499 30.23 33.01 2.05
C ALA A 499 31.07 34.03 1.26
N ASN A 500 31.01 35.30 1.65
CA ASN A 500 31.76 36.39 1.01
C ASN A 500 33.29 36.17 0.99
N ASN A 501 33.81 35.37 1.91
CA ASN A 501 35.23 35.05 2.06
C ASN A 501 35.52 33.55 1.96
N ALA A 502 34.59 32.73 1.45
CA ALA A 502 34.81 31.30 1.28
C ALA A 502 36.00 31.06 0.35
N ASN A 503 36.98 30.29 0.83
CA ASN A 503 38.21 30.01 0.12
C ASN A 503 38.68 28.57 0.37
N PHE A 504 39.64 28.09 -0.43
CA PHE A 504 40.15 26.72 -0.36
C PHE A 504 40.55 26.26 1.06
N ASN A 505 41.11 27.15 1.90
CA ASN A 505 41.54 26.77 3.25
C ASN A 505 40.35 26.42 4.16
N ASP A 506 39.19 27.03 3.95
CA ASP A 506 37.97 26.72 4.70
C ASP A 506 37.56 25.27 4.44
N ALA A 507 37.47 24.87 3.17
CA ALA A 507 37.15 23.50 2.78
C ALA A 507 38.22 22.50 3.25
N ALA A 508 39.50 22.85 3.12
CA ALA A 508 40.60 22.00 3.60
C ALA A 508 40.51 21.77 5.12
N SER A 509 40.17 22.80 5.89
CA SER A 509 40.00 22.70 7.35
C SER A 509 38.80 21.83 7.72
N GLU A 510 37.68 21.96 7.00
CA GLU A 510 36.47 21.17 7.24
C GLU A 510 36.66 19.70 6.90
N VAL A 511 37.25 19.39 5.74
CA VAL A 511 37.62 18.03 5.34
C VAL A 511 38.63 17.42 6.30
N SER A 512 39.65 18.17 6.71
CA SER A 512 40.64 17.70 7.70
C SER A 512 39.98 17.36 9.02
N THR A 513 39.03 18.19 9.48
CA THR A 513 38.33 17.96 10.75
C THR A 513 37.41 16.75 10.66
N LEU A 514 36.67 16.62 9.56
CA LEU A 514 35.83 15.46 9.29
C LEU A 514 36.63 14.15 9.30
N LEU A 515 37.71 14.09 8.51
CA LEU A 515 38.54 12.89 8.40
C LEU A 515 39.28 12.58 9.71
N TYR A 516 39.65 13.59 10.49
CA TYR A 516 40.19 13.40 11.84
C TYR A 516 39.20 12.69 12.76
N TYR A 517 37.93 13.14 12.82
CA TYR A 517 36.91 12.49 13.66
C TYR A 517 36.43 11.14 13.11
N LEU A 518 36.62 10.90 11.81
CA LEU A 518 36.42 9.59 11.19
C LEU A 518 37.65 8.68 11.31
N ASP A 519 38.76 9.16 11.89
CA ASP A 519 40.04 8.45 12.06
C ASP A 519 40.67 7.98 10.73
N HIS A 520 40.60 8.81 9.68
CA HIS A 520 41.24 8.49 8.40
C HIS A 520 42.50 9.32 8.19
N LYS A 521 43.62 8.64 7.98
CA LYS A 521 44.80 9.25 7.36
C LYS A 521 44.55 9.40 5.87
N TYR A 522 44.88 10.57 5.35
CA TYR A 522 44.67 10.90 3.95
C TYR A 522 45.81 11.74 3.40
N GLU A 523 45.96 11.70 2.09
CA GLU A 523 46.82 12.61 1.32
C GLU A 523 45.95 13.43 0.37
N VAL A 524 46.45 14.59 -0.03
CA VAL A 524 45.79 15.46 -1.00
C VAL A 524 46.59 15.46 -2.29
N VAL A 525 45.91 15.25 -3.42
CA VAL A 525 46.50 15.31 -4.76
C VAL A 525 45.76 16.32 -5.62
N GLU A 526 46.45 16.90 -6.61
CA GLU A 526 45.81 17.76 -7.60
C GLU A 526 44.82 16.95 -8.46
N THR A 527 43.69 17.56 -8.78
CA THR A 527 42.63 16.97 -9.63
C THR A 527 42.23 17.95 -10.73
N ASN A 528 41.47 17.45 -11.72
CA ASN A 528 40.95 18.26 -12.82
C ASN A 528 39.46 17.97 -13.06
N ASP A 529 38.64 18.33 -12.09
CA ASP A 529 37.18 18.26 -12.16
C ASP A 529 36.61 19.63 -12.63
N PRO A 530 35.75 19.65 -13.66
CA PRO A 530 35.25 20.88 -14.28
C PRO A 530 34.31 21.70 -13.38
N ARG A 531 33.82 21.12 -12.28
CA ARG A 531 32.97 21.81 -11.30
C ARG A 531 33.77 22.82 -10.47
N PHE A 532 35.09 22.67 -10.38
CA PHE A 532 35.97 23.45 -9.51
C PHE A 532 36.98 24.29 -10.30
N ILE A 533 37.56 25.31 -9.66
CA ILE A 533 38.61 26.15 -10.25
C ILE A 533 39.90 25.32 -10.44
N PRO A 534 40.50 25.31 -11.65
CA PRO A 534 41.79 24.66 -11.87
C PRO A 534 42.88 25.18 -10.91
N GLY A 535 43.59 24.27 -10.25
CA GLY A 535 44.61 24.61 -9.24
C GLY A 535 44.07 25.02 -7.86
N ARG A 536 42.74 25.06 -7.66
CA ARG A 536 42.09 25.28 -6.35
C ARG A 536 41.10 24.16 -6.00
N GLN A 537 41.52 22.94 -6.31
CA GLN A 537 40.78 21.71 -6.05
C GLN A 537 41.74 20.60 -5.64
N ALA A 538 41.21 19.64 -4.88
CA ALA A 538 41.99 18.62 -4.20
C ALA A 538 41.22 17.30 -4.16
N GLY A 539 41.86 16.24 -4.65
CA GLY A 539 41.41 14.86 -4.47
C GLY A 539 41.84 14.33 -3.11
N ILE A 540 40.92 13.68 -2.40
CA ILE A 540 41.18 13.05 -1.10
C ILE A 540 41.64 11.61 -1.36
N MET A 541 42.90 11.30 -1.10
CA MET A 541 43.45 9.95 -1.28
C MET A 541 43.49 9.21 0.05
N VAL A 542 42.84 8.05 0.10
CA VAL A 542 42.90 7.12 1.23
C VAL A 542 43.38 5.78 0.70
N ASN A 543 44.45 5.22 1.29
CA ASN A 543 45.06 3.95 0.87
C ASN A 543 45.35 3.86 -0.65
N GLY A 544 45.77 4.97 -1.26
CA GLY A 544 46.13 5.03 -2.69
C GLY A 544 44.95 5.10 -3.67
N LYS A 545 43.69 5.17 -3.20
CA LYS A 545 42.51 5.45 -4.05
C LYS A 545 41.86 6.78 -3.64
N GLN A 546 41.30 7.47 -4.63
CA GLN A 546 40.53 8.67 -4.38
C GLN A 546 39.19 8.32 -3.70
N ALA A 547 38.98 8.87 -2.51
CA ALA A 547 37.78 8.73 -1.69
C ALA A 547 36.82 9.92 -1.85
N GLY A 548 37.28 11.02 -2.45
CA GLY A 548 36.46 12.22 -2.61
C GLY A 548 37.21 13.36 -3.28
N ILE A 549 36.56 14.51 -3.37
CA ILE A 549 37.10 15.75 -3.93
C ILE A 549 36.54 16.95 -3.16
N PHE A 550 37.32 18.01 -3.04
CA PHE A 550 36.84 19.31 -2.55
C PHE A 550 37.59 20.47 -3.20
N GLY A 551 37.01 21.67 -3.17
CA GLY A 551 37.67 22.86 -3.73
C GLY A 551 36.76 24.08 -3.83
N GLU A 552 37.30 25.13 -4.42
CA GLU A 552 36.54 26.33 -4.81
C GLU A 552 35.75 26.06 -6.10
N ILE A 553 34.45 26.37 -6.10
CA ILE A 553 33.58 26.14 -7.24
C ILE A 553 33.93 27.07 -8.40
N HIS A 554 33.89 26.55 -9.62
CA HIS A 554 34.22 27.30 -10.83
C HIS A 554 33.24 28.48 -11.04
N PRO A 555 33.71 29.70 -11.39
CA PRO A 555 32.84 30.87 -11.60
C PRO A 555 31.69 30.63 -12.59
N GLN A 556 31.93 29.88 -13.67
CA GLN A 556 30.88 29.50 -14.61
C GLN A 556 29.74 28.69 -13.94
N VAL A 557 30.06 27.79 -13.01
CA VAL A 557 29.04 27.01 -12.28
C VAL A 557 28.23 27.95 -11.38
N LEU A 558 28.90 28.86 -10.67
CA LEU A 558 28.22 29.88 -9.86
C LEU A 558 27.28 30.75 -10.72
N GLU A 559 27.74 31.20 -11.88
CA GLU A 559 26.93 31.98 -12.82
C GLU A 559 25.72 31.19 -13.35
N ASN A 560 25.93 29.93 -13.74
CA ASN A 560 24.85 29.05 -14.22
C ASN A 560 23.75 28.85 -13.16
N TRP A 561 24.14 28.77 -11.88
CA TRP A 561 23.23 28.68 -10.73
C TRP A 561 22.77 30.04 -10.18
N GLN A 562 23.24 31.16 -10.76
CA GLN A 562 22.95 32.53 -10.31
C GLN A 562 23.36 32.82 -8.85
N VAL A 563 24.43 32.16 -8.38
CA VAL A 563 25.01 32.37 -7.06
C VAL A 563 26.09 33.46 -7.15
N THR A 564 25.93 34.52 -6.35
CA THR A 564 26.75 35.74 -6.46
C THR A 564 27.92 35.79 -5.47
N VAL A 565 27.99 34.84 -4.54
CA VAL A 565 29.07 34.72 -3.56
C VAL A 565 30.00 33.56 -3.89
N PRO A 566 31.27 33.60 -3.47
CA PRO A 566 32.15 32.45 -3.54
C PRO A 566 31.58 31.23 -2.79
N CYS A 567 31.75 30.05 -3.37
CA CYS A 567 31.40 28.78 -2.73
C CYS A 567 32.60 27.83 -2.73
N VAL A 568 32.73 27.10 -1.63
CA VAL A 568 33.53 25.88 -1.57
C VAL A 568 32.61 24.69 -1.38
N ALA A 569 32.95 23.57 -2.00
CA ALA A 569 32.18 22.34 -1.88
C ALA A 569 33.11 21.13 -1.81
N GLY A 570 32.55 20.00 -1.41
CA GLY A 570 33.20 18.72 -1.56
C GLY A 570 32.22 17.57 -1.57
N GLU A 571 32.70 16.44 -2.04
CA GLU A 571 31.95 15.20 -2.13
C GLU A 571 32.84 14.01 -1.79
N ILE A 572 32.35 13.10 -0.95
CA ILE A 572 33.13 12.01 -0.35
C ILE A 572 32.34 10.70 -0.38
N ASP A 573 32.94 9.65 -0.93
CA ASP A 573 32.44 8.28 -0.95
C ASP A 573 32.51 7.68 0.46
N LEU A 574 31.36 7.59 1.13
CA LEU A 574 31.27 7.06 2.49
C LEU A 574 31.38 5.54 2.54
N GLU A 575 31.02 4.84 1.47
CA GLU A 575 31.19 3.39 1.41
C GLU A 575 32.67 3.03 1.33
N TYR A 576 33.43 3.75 0.51
CA TYR A 576 34.86 3.57 0.41
C TYR A 576 35.58 3.94 1.72
N LEU A 577 35.23 5.05 2.35
CA LEU A 577 35.80 5.41 3.65
C LEU A 577 35.48 4.35 4.72
N MET A 578 34.21 3.96 4.87
CA MET A 578 33.81 2.92 5.82
C MET A 578 34.57 1.60 5.61
N ALA A 579 34.75 1.17 4.36
CA ALA A 579 35.49 -0.05 4.04
C ALA A 579 36.98 0.02 4.43
N ASN A 580 37.52 1.22 4.62
CA ASN A 580 38.92 1.49 4.94
C ASN A 580 39.12 2.10 6.35
N GLU A 581 38.13 2.01 7.24
CA GLU A 581 38.25 2.50 8.63
C GLU A 581 39.38 1.72 9.37
N PRO A 582 40.30 2.40 10.08
CA PRO A 582 41.40 1.70 10.74
C PRO A 582 40.91 0.68 11.77
N LYS A 583 41.42 -0.54 11.67
CA LYS A 583 41.00 -1.67 12.52
C LYS A 583 41.44 -1.55 13.99
N GLU A 584 42.33 -0.61 14.33
CA GLU A 584 42.80 -0.41 15.72
C GLU A 584 41.70 0.11 16.66
N HIS A 585 40.69 0.82 16.15
CA HIS A 585 39.50 1.20 16.93
C HIS A 585 38.27 0.28 16.72
N ALA A 586 38.27 -0.58 15.69
CA ALA A 586 37.34 -1.72 15.64
C ALA A 586 37.66 -2.76 16.74
N ALA A 587 38.93 -2.88 17.12
CA ALA A 587 39.42 -3.80 18.14
C ALA A 587 39.05 -3.43 19.58
N VAL A 588 38.79 -2.15 19.90
CA VAL A 588 38.31 -1.75 21.25
C VAL A 588 36.83 -2.14 21.46
N LYS A 589 36.13 -2.59 20.41
CA LYS A 589 34.81 -3.27 20.53
C LYS A 589 34.86 -4.79 20.25
N THR A 590 36.04 -5.37 20.00
CA THR A 590 36.20 -6.80 19.66
C THR A 590 37.40 -7.51 20.31
N THR A 591 37.79 -7.08 21.52
CA THR A 591 38.43 -7.96 22.50
C THR A 591 37.38 -8.24 23.58
N GLU A 592 36.75 -9.40 23.68
CA GLU A 592 37.35 -10.72 23.82
C GLU A 592 36.55 -11.80 23.07
N ALA A 593 37.20 -12.48 22.12
CA ALA A 593 36.83 -13.84 21.74
C ALA A 593 38.04 -14.56 21.14
N LYS A 594 38.79 -15.29 21.97
CA LYS A 594 39.48 -16.53 21.57
C LYS A 594 39.66 -17.47 22.76
N ALA A 595 39.13 -18.68 22.60
CA ALA A 595 39.08 -19.85 23.50
C ALA A 595 40.48 -20.41 23.86
N ALA A 596 40.74 -21.28 24.86
CA ALA A 596 40.00 -22.33 25.59
C ALA A 596 40.80 -22.64 26.93
N PRO A 597 40.50 -23.61 27.84
CA PRO A 597 39.78 -24.91 27.71
C PRO A 597 38.77 -25.28 28.84
N ALA A 598 37.95 -26.32 28.59
CA ALA A 598 37.00 -26.96 29.54
C ALA A 598 37.73 -27.58 30.77
N ALA A 599 37.21 -27.73 32.00
CA ALA A 599 35.88 -27.84 32.65
C ALA A 599 36.04 -27.44 34.16
N PRO A 600 35.08 -27.52 35.14
CA PRO A 600 33.76 -28.15 35.16
C PRO A 600 32.60 -27.25 35.62
N ALA A 601 31.38 -27.79 35.46
CA ALA A 601 30.08 -27.20 35.74
C ALA A 601 29.99 -26.37 37.04
N LYS A 602 29.51 -25.13 36.92
CA LYS A 602 28.72 -24.41 37.93
C LYS A 602 27.77 -23.45 37.23
N ALA A 603 26.49 -23.57 37.60
CA ALA A 603 25.36 -22.85 37.06
C ALA A 603 25.60 -21.33 36.97
N LYS A 604 25.20 -20.72 35.85
CA LYS A 604 25.09 -19.27 35.69
C LYS A 604 23.68 -18.94 35.21
N GLU A 605 22.99 -18.14 36.03
CA GLU A 605 21.70 -17.53 35.80
C GLU A 605 21.75 -16.42 34.73
N GLU A 606 20.61 -16.27 34.06
CA GLU A 606 20.24 -15.34 32.98
C GLU A 606 19.97 -13.90 33.49
N SER A 607 19.94 -12.88 32.59
CA SER A 607 18.72 -12.07 32.30
C SER A 607 18.94 -10.62 31.82
N ALA A 608 18.24 -10.27 30.73
CA ALA A 608 17.45 -9.05 30.45
C ALA A 608 16.74 -9.33 29.09
N ASP A 609 15.43 -9.27 28.89
CA ASP A 609 14.36 -8.51 29.54
C ASP A 609 13.20 -9.42 30.01
N LYS A 610 12.99 -9.47 31.32
CA LYS A 610 11.74 -9.97 31.94
C LYS A 610 11.25 -8.89 32.88
N VAL A 611 9.95 -8.61 32.85
CA VAL A 611 9.26 -7.90 33.92
C VAL A 611 9.51 -8.66 35.23
N LEU A 612 9.94 -7.95 36.26
CA LEU A 612 10.28 -8.58 37.53
C LEU A 612 8.99 -9.06 38.21
N SER A 613 9.06 -10.21 38.89
CA SER A 613 7.93 -10.79 39.64
C SER A 613 8.35 -11.14 41.07
N GLY A 614 7.39 -11.18 41.99
CA GLY A 614 7.63 -11.58 43.39
C GLY A 614 8.52 -10.59 44.15
N GLU A 615 9.36 -11.10 45.06
CA GLU A 615 10.20 -10.26 45.93
C GLU A 615 11.16 -9.33 45.15
N ALA A 616 11.72 -9.80 44.03
CA ALA A 616 12.60 -8.98 43.19
C ALA A 616 11.89 -7.74 42.60
N ALA A 617 10.58 -7.85 42.32
CA ALA A 617 9.78 -6.73 41.84
C ALA A 617 9.53 -5.71 42.96
N VAL A 618 9.22 -6.20 44.18
CA VAL A 618 9.03 -5.36 45.36
C VAL A 618 10.32 -4.60 45.70
N GLU A 619 11.47 -5.27 45.70
CA GLU A 619 12.77 -4.64 45.92
C GLU A 619 13.10 -3.59 44.86
N HIS A 620 12.85 -3.89 43.58
CA HIS A 620 13.10 -2.95 42.49
C HIS A 620 12.18 -1.74 42.56
N PHE A 621 10.89 -1.93 42.86
CA PHE A 621 9.95 -0.83 43.10
C PHE A 621 10.44 0.04 44.26
N ASN A 622 10.75 -0.58 45.41
CA ASN A 622 11.21 0.09 46.62
C ASN A 622 12.53 0.85 46.41
N LYS A 623 13.42 0.37 45.53
CA LYS A 623 14.69 1.01 45.25
C LYS A 623 14.63 2.13 44.21
N TYR A 624 13.77 2.02 43.20
CA TYR A 624 13.87 2.89 42.01
C TYR A 624 12.63 3.74 41.73
N ILE A 625 11.44 3.23 41.99
CA ILE A 625 10.20 3.86 41.50
C ILE A 625 9.67 4.84 42.53
N GLN A 626 9.44 6.09 42.12
CA GLN A 626 8.79 7.11 42.95
C GLN A 626 7.43 7.48 42.37
N LEU A 627 6.38 7.01 43.02
CA LEU A 627 5.00 7.42 42.77
C LEU A 627 4.54 8.38 43.86
N ILE A 628 3.90 9.49 43.49
CA ILE A 628 3.35 10.47 44.44
C ILE A 628 1.97 10.94 44.01
N VAL A 629 1.22 11.47 44.96
CA VAL A 629 -0.03 12.19 44.72
C VAL A 629 0.29 13.63 44.31
N ALA A 630 -0.28 14.10 43.21
CA ALA A 630 -0.17 15.48 42.74
C ALA A 630 -1.54 16.04 42.39
N LYS A 631 -1.78 17.33 42.64
CA LYS A 631 -3.03 17.99 42.32
C LYS A 631 -2.93 18.73 41.00
N VAL A 632 -3.85 18.47 40.07
CA VAL A 632 -3.91 19.20 38.80
C VAL A 632 -4.50 20.59 39.04
N THR A 633 -3.70 21.64 38.81
CA THR A 633 -4.08 23.05 39.09
C THR A 633 -4.46 23.83 37.83
N LYS A 634 -3.93 23.42 36.67
CA LYS A 634 -4.22 24.03 35.37
C LYS A 634 -4.06 22.98 34.27
N ILE A 635 -4.90 23.07 33.23
CA ILE A 635 -4.81 22.25 32.02
C ILE A 635 -4.84 23.19 30.82
N GLU A 636 -3.98 22.92 29.85
CA GLU A 636 -3.94 23.62 28.57
C GLU A 636 -3.85 22.60 27.44
N THR A 637 -4.31 22.96 26.24
CA THR A 637 -4.11 22.13 25.04
C THR A 637 -2.75 22.43 24.42
N ASN A 638 -2.03 21.40 23.96
CA ASN A 638 -0.76 21.63 23.27
C ASN A 638 -1.02 22.11 21.81
N PRO A 639 -0.56 23.31 21.41
CA PRO A 639 -0.75 23.81 20.04
C PRO A 639 0.01 23.02 18.97
N GLN A 640 0.99 22.19 19.35
CA GLN A 640 1.77 21.32 18.44
C GLN A 640 1.35 19.84 18.53
N GLY A 641 0.31 19.50 19.31
CA GLY A 641 -0.15 18.13 19.50
C GLY A 641 -1.63 18.03 19.83
N ASP A 642 -2.45 17.68 18.84
CA ASP A 642 -3.91 17.68 18.94
C ASP A 642 -4.49 16.67 19.94
N LYS A 643 -3.70 15.68 20.37
CA LYS A 643 -4.07 14.67 21.38
C LYS A 643 -3.47 14.93 22.76
N LEU A 644 -2.75 16.04 22.96
CA LEU A 644 -1.95 16.27 24.16
C LEU A 644 -2.53 17.39 25.02
N TYR A 645 -2.63 17.13 26.33
CA TYR A 645 -2.78 18.16 27.35
C TYR A 645 -1.41 18.56 27.92
N ILE A 646 -1.35 19.77 28.47
CA ILE A 646 -0.25 20.28 29.29
C ILE A 646 -0.85 20.51 30.67
N GLU A 647 -0.51 19.65 31.61
CA GLU A 647 -0.98 19.73 33.00
C GLU A 647 0.04 20.45 33.88
N THR A 648 -0.40 21.48 34.58
CA THR A 648 0.35 22.08 35.69
C THR A 648 -0.12 21.46 37.00
N LEU A 649 0.79 20.79 37.71
CA LEU A 649 0.50 20.08 38.94
C LEU A 649 1.21 20.70 40.14
N ASP A 650 0.54 20.69 41.28
CA ASP A 650 1.15 20.83 42.61
C ASP A 650 1.51 19.44 43.11
N ASP A 651 2.79 19.15 43.25
CA ASP A 651 3.31 17.87 43.74
C ASP A 651 3.81 17.94 45.20
N GLY A 652 3.49 19.03 45.91
CA GLY A 652 3.94 19.26 47.29
C GLY A 652 5.37 19.82 47.40
N SER A 653 6.10 20.00 46.30
CA SER A 653 7.45 20.59 46.31
C SER A 653 7.47 22.12 46.51
N GLY A 654 6.31 22.77 46.39
CA GLY A 654 6.19 24.23 46.39
C GLY A 654 6.50 24.90 45.05
N THR A 655 6.86 24.12 44.02
CA THR A 655 7.02 24.59 42.64
C THR A 655 6.04 23.88 41.70
N PRO A 656 5.44 24.58 40.72
CA PRO A 656 4.56 23.93 39.75
C PRO A 656 5.36 22.95 38.87
N ARG A 657 4.85 21.72 38.76
CA ARG A 657 5.38 20.68 37.85
C ARG A 657 4.58 20.68 36.56
N ILE A 658 5.25 20.53 35.43
CA ILE A 658 4.62 20.36 34.12
C ILE A 658 4.70 18.90 33.68
N ILE A 659 3.56 18.29 33.36
CA ILE A 659 3.48 16.99 32.68
C ILE A 659 2.67 17.18 31.40
N GLN A 660 2.96 16.37 30.40
CA GLN A 660 2.19 16.29 29.18
C GLN A 660 1.61 14.88 29.03
N SER A 661 0.28 14.78 28.95
CA SER A 661 -0.43 13.51 28.80
C SER A 661 -1.16 13.38 27.45
N GLY A 662 -1.39 12.14 27.02
CA GLY A 662 -2.20 11.81 25.84
C GLY A 662 -3.69 11.69 26.11
N LEU A 663 -4.21 12.26 27.20
CA LEU A 663 -5.57 12.00 27.70
C LEU A 663 -6.67 12.76 26.95
N ARG A 664 -6.34 13.74 26.10
CA ARG A 664 -7.32 14.60 25.41
C ARG A 664 -8.38 13.86 24.58
N PRO A 665 -8.10 12.74 23.89
CA PRO A 665 -9.13 11.98 23.19
C PRO A 665 -10.13 11.28 24.13
N TYR A 666 -9.75 11.07 25.39
CA TYR A 666 -10.46 10.18 26.31
C TYR A 666 -11.15 10.92 27.47
N LEU A 667 -10.59 12.04 27.93
CA LEU A 667 -11.08 12.81 29.08
C LEU A 667 -11.19 14.30 28.75
N LYS A 668 -12.27 14.93 29.22
CA LYS A 668 -12.43 16.39 29.14
C LYS A 668 -11.66 17.08 30.26
N GLU A 669 -11.33 18.36 30.07
CA GLU A 669 -10.55 19.15 31.04
C GLU A 669 -11.22 19.19 32.43
N GLU A 670 -12.55 19.28 32.47
CA GLU A 670 -13.32 19.34 33.73
C GLU A 670 -13.28 18.01 34.50
N GLU A 671 -12.96 16.91 33.83
CA GLU A 671 -12.85 15.57 34.43
C GLU A 671 -11.48 15.34 35.07
N ILE A 672 -10.50 16.21 34.84
CA ILE A 672 -9.12 16.08 35.33
C ILE A 672 -8.80 17.23 36.30
N LEU A 673 -9.26 18.44 36.01
CA LEU A 673 -8.93 19.64 36.77
C LEU A 673 -9.32 19.52 38.25
N GLY A 674 -8.38 19.82 39.13
CA GLY A 674 -8.59 19.81 40.59
C GLY A 674 -8.47 18.43 41.24
N LYS A 675 -8.32 17.34 40.48
CA LYS A 675 -8.13 15.99 41.03
C LYS A 675 -6.73 15.80 41.61
N ASN A 676 -6.66 15.00 42.67
CA ASN A 676 -5.42 14.47 43.23
C ASN A 676 -5.08 13.16 42.52
N VAL A 677 -4.21 13.24 41.52
CA VAL A 677 -3.82 12.13 40.62
C VAL A 677 -2.52 11.49 41.07
N ILE A 678 -2.28 10.25 40.66
CA ILE A 678 -1.00 9.57 40.89
C ILE A 678 -0.07 9.81 39.70
N ILE A 679 1.18 10.20 40.00
CA ILE A 679 2.21 10.43 38.98
C ILE A 679 3.48 9.64 39.28
N ALA A 680 4.19 9.24 38.22
CA ALA A 680 5.58 8.81 38.29
C ALA A 680 6.50 10.04 38.29
N ALA A 681 7.01 10.40 39.47
CA ALA A 681 7.62 11.71 39.72
C ALA A 681 9.12 11.79 39.40
N ASN A 682 9.81 10.67 39.39
CA ASN A 682 11.26 10.60 39.17
C ASN A 682 11.66 10.09 37.78
N LEU A 683 10.75 10.04 36.81
CA LEU A 683 11.12 9.82 35.40
C LEU A 683 11.98 11.00 34.89
N ALA A 684 13.04 10.70 34.15
CA ALA A 684 13.86 11.72 33.53
C ALA A 684 13.02 12.61 32.58
N PRO A 685 13.18 13.95 32.61
CA PRO A 685 12.38 14.84 31.78
C PRO A 685 12.50 14.52 30.29
N ARG A 686 11.39 14.61 29.56
CA ARG A 686 11.33 14.35 28.12
C ARG A 686 10.66 15.50 27.39
N LYS A 687 11.32 16.02 26.36
CA LYS A 687 10.73 17.02 25.48
C LYS A 687 9.81 16.36 24.45
N MET A 688 8.54 16.74 24.45
CA MET A 688 7.50 16.24 23.56
C MET A 688 6.76 17.43 22.96
N LYS A 689 6.67 17.49 21.61
CA LYS A 689 5.93 18.53 20.87
C LYS A 689 6.11 19.95 21.44
N GLY A 690 7.36 20.33 21.67
CA GLY A 690 7.75 21.66 22.15
C GLY A 690 7.75 21.89 23.67
N VAL A 691 7.15 21.00 24.47
CA VAL A 691 7.02 21.11 25.94
C VAL A 691 7.88 20.06 26.63
N GLU A 692 8.56 20.41 27.72
CA GLU A 692 9.31 19.47 28.54
C GLU A 692 8.39 18.87 29.62
N SER A 693 8.15 17.56 29.56
CA SER A 693 7.35 16.81 30.53
C SER A 693 8.24 16.26 31.64
N HIS A 694 7.89 16.55 32.90
CA HIS A 694 8.63 16.15 34.09
C HIS A 694 7.92 15.05 34.87
N GLY A 695 7.52 13.97 34.18
CA GLY A 695 6.85 12.82 34.79
C GLY A 695 5.80 12.22 33.88
N MET A 696 4.96 11.37 34.47
CA MET A 696 3.87 10.68 33.79
C MET A 696 2.66 10.58 34.75
N LEU A 697 1.46 10.91 34.28
CA LEU A 697 0.21 10.59 34.98
C LEU A 697 -0.09 9.10 34.75
N LEU A 698 -0.57 8.41 35.78
CA LEU A 698 -0.99 7.02 35.65
C LEU A 698 -2.50 6.92 35.40
N ALA A 699 -2.88 6.18 34.35
CA ALA A 699 -4.26 5.86 34.02
C ALA A 699 -4.42 4.37 33.75
N ALA A 700 -5.64 3.85 33.85
CA ALA A 700 -5.96 2.48 33.45
C ALA A 700 -7.05 2.47 32.40
N ASP A 701 -6.94 1.52 31.47
CA ASP A 701 -7.90 1.37 30.38
C ASP A 701 -9.12 0.54 30.84
N TYR A 702 -10.30 0.91 30.34
CA TYR A 702 -11.54 0.16 30.54
C TYR A 702 -12.45 0.25 29.30
N GLU A 703 -13.35 -0.72 29.16
CA GLU A 703 -14.32 -0.77 28.07
C GLU A 703 -15.72 -0.39 28.57
N GLU A 704 -16.38 0.53 27.87
CA GLU A 704 -17.77 0.93 28.14
C GLU A 704 -18.49 1.18 26.82
N ASP A 705 -19.59 0.47 26.59
CA ASP A 705 -20.37 0.49 25.34
C ASP A 705 -19.54 0.16 24.07
N GLY A 706 -18.58 -0.77 24.18
CA GLY A 706 -17.73 -1.20 23.06
C GLY A 706 -16.66 -0.17 22.65
N LYS A 707 -16.38 0.83 23.49
CA LYS A 707 -15.34 1.84 23.27
C LYS A 707 -14.31 1.80 24.40
N GLU A 708 -13.04 1.85 24.02
CA GLU A 708 -11.93 2.07 24.96
C GLU A 708 -12.02 3.46 25.58
N LYS A 709 -11.97 3.50 26.91
CA LYS A 709 -11.92 4.71 27.73
C LYS A 709 -10.81 4.55 28.76
N VAL A 710 -10.40 5.67 29.36
CA VAL A 710 -9.33 5.68 30.38
C VAL A 710 -9.86 6.25 31.69
N GLU A 711 -9.37 5.70 32.79
CA GLU A 711 -9.66 6.17 34.14
C GLU A 711 -8.35 6.53 34.85
N LEU A 712 -8.26 7.77 35.33
CA LEU A 712 -7.10 8.23 36.08
C LEU A 712 -7.02 7.58 37.46
N LEU A 713 -5.82 7.17 37.87
CA LEU A 713 -5.56 6.77 39.25
C LEU A 713 -5.62 8.02 40.13
N THR A 714 -6.51 8.03 41.12
CA THR A 714 -6.71 9.16 42.03
C THR A 714 -6.68 8.77 43.49
N ALA A 715 -6.26 9.70 44.34
CA ALA A 715 -6.27 9.58 45.79
C ALA A 715 -6.81 10.88 46.41
N PRO A 716 -8.13 11.13 46.34
CA PRO A 716 -8.73 12.40 46.81
C PRO A 716 -8.53 12.67 48.31
N TRP A 717 -8.27 11.63 49.11
CA TRP A 717 -8.00 11.74 50.56
C TRP A 717 -6.56 12.15 50.90
N ALA A 718 -5.62 12.03 49.95
CA ALA A 718 -4.20 12.25 50.18
C ALA A 718 -3.78 13.65 49.70
N ALA A 719 -2.91 14.32 50.46
CA ALA A 719 -2.39 15.65 50.10
C ALA A 719 -1.32 15.55 48.98
N PRO A 720 -1.15 16.59 48.14
CA PRO A 720 -0.01 16.68 47.23
C PRO A 720 1.33 16.39 47.91
N GLY A 721 2.16 15.57 47.26
CA GLY A 721 3.45 15.11 47.78
C GLY A 721 3.39 13.85 48.63
N THR A 722 2.20 13.32 48.94
CA THR A 722 2.06 12.02 49.62
C THR A 722 2.68 10.92 48.75
N GLN A 723 3.57 10.11 49.32
CA GLN A 723 4.15 8.97 48.61
C GLN A 723 3.11 7.86 48.43
N VAL A 724 3.13 7.24 47.26
CA VAL A 724 2.39 6.00 47.00
C VAL A 724 3.35 4.83 47.13
N ILE A 725 3.05 3.95 48.07
CA ILE A 725 3.88 2.80 48.43
C ILE A 725 3.14 1.49 48.16
N LEU A 726 3.87 0.38 48.18
CA LEU A 726 3.25 -0.95 48.13
C LEU A 726 2.66 -1.28 49.52
N GLU A 727 1.52 -1.95 49.53
CA GLU A 727 0.84 -2.38 50.75
C GLU A 727 1.78 -3.22 51.64
N GLY A 728 1.92 -2.80 52.90
CA GLY A 728 2.80 -3.44 53.87
C GLY A 728 4.28 -3.03 53.79
N GLU A 729 4.67 -2.16 52.85
CA GLU A 729 6.01 -1.58 52.78
C GLU A 729 6.08 -0.22 53.51
N SER A 730 7.29 0.33 53.64
CA SER A 730 7.54 1.66 54.20
C SER A 730 8.17 2.58 53.15
N GLU A 731 8.06 3.89 53.37
CA GLU A 731 8.69 4.88 52.50
C GLU A 731 10.22 4.66 52.41
N CYS A 732 10.73 4.67 51.18
CA CYS A 732 12.15 4.43 50.88
C CYS A 732 12.72 5.60 50.10
N GLU A 733 13.99 5.91 50.32
CA GLU A 733 14.71 6.91 49.54
C GLU A 733 14.90 6.44 48.09
N LYS A 734 14.46 7.25 47.12
CA LYS A 734 14.50 6.93 45.69
C LYS A 734 15.56 7.79 44.98
N PRO A 735 16.16 7.31 43.88
CA PRO A 735 17.00 8.16 43.04
C PRO A 735 16.20 9.32 42.46
N ALA A 736 16.86 10.48 42.32
CA ALA A 736 16.24 11.70 41.82
C ALA A 736 15.70 11.59 40.38
N LYS A 737 16.32 10.74 39.55
CA LYS A 737 15.91 10.46 38.17
C LYS A 737 16.13 8.99 37.80
N ILE A 738 15.20 8.41 37.06
CA ILE A 738 15.30 7.10 36.41
C ILE A 738 14.96 7.22 34.91
N ASP A 739 15.50 6.31 34.11
CA ASP A 739 15.05 6.10 32.73
C ASP A 739 13.72 5.31 32.70
N ILE A 740 13.06 5.32 31.54
CA ILE A 740 11.79 4.62 31.36
C ILE A 740 11.95 3.09 31.44
N ASP A 741 13.11 2.56 31.03
CA ASP A 741 13.38 1.11 31.07
C ASP A 741 13.36 0.57 32.50
N ARG A 742 13.85 1.35 33.48
CA ARG A 742 13.73 1.00 34.90
C ARG A 742 12.30 1.03 35.41
N PHE A 743 11.46 1.93 34.90
CA PHE A 743 10.04 2.00 35.25
C PHE A 743 9.29 0.78 34.70
N CYS A 744 9.51 0.44 33.43
CA CYS A 744 8.88 -0.70 32.75
C CYS A 744 9.30 -2.10 33.25
N LYS A 745 10.26 -2.19 34.19
CA LYS A 745 10.61 -3.45 34.86
C LYS A 745 9.59 -3.90 35.90
N ILE A 746 8.68 -3.03 36.30
CA ILE A 746 7.58 -3.34 37.20
C ILE A 746 6.29 -3.46 36.38
N ASP A 747 5.54 -4.49 36.70
CA ASP A 747 4.18 -4.67 36.22
C ASP A 747 3.21 -3.81 37.04
N TYR A 748 2.39 -3.01 36.36
CA TYR A 748 1.36 -2.16 36.93
C TYR A 748 -0.01 -2.55 36.35
N ARG A 749 -0.94 -2.96 37.21
CA ARG A 749 -2.26 -3.43 36.77
C ARG A 749 -3.35 -3.07 37.75
N ILE A 750 -4.59 -3.08 37.27
CA ILE A 750 -5.79 -3.10 38.10
C ILE A 750 -6.23 -4.55 38.26
N THR A 751 -6.43 -5.00 39.50
CA THR A 751 -6.99 -6.32 39.82
C THR A 751 -8.15 -6.12 40.80
N GLU A 752 -9.35 -6.56 40.43
CA GLU A 752 -10.56 -6.40 41.25
C GLU A 752 -10.80 -4.94 41.71
N LYS A 753 -10.55 -3.97 40.82
CA LYS A 753 -10.55 -2.51 41.05
C LYS A 753 -9.38 -1.95 41.86
N HIS A 754 -8.49 -2.78 42.41
CA HIS A 754 -7.33 -2.29 43.15
C HIS A 754 -6.16 -2.03 42.22
N ALA A 755 -5.57 -0.84 42.29
CA ALA A 755 -4.33 -0.53 41.59
C ALA A 755 -3.17 -1.26 42.26
N GLN A 756 -2.41 -2.02 41.48
CA GLN A 756 -1.31 -2.86 41.95
C GLN A 756 -0.03 -2.57 41.18
N ALA A 757 1.09 -2.66 41.88
CA ALA A 757 2.42 -2.70 41.30
C ALA A 757 3.22 -3.81 41.96
N ALA A 758 4.05 -4.53 41.20
CA ALA A 758 4.85 -5.64 41.73
C ALA A 758 4.02 -6.71 42.49
N GLY A 759 2.74 -6.89 42.11
CA GLY A 759 1.82 -7.83 42.75
C GLY A 759 1.26 -7.40 44.12
N LYS A 760 1.48 -6.16 44.56
CA LYS A 760 0.93 -5.59 45.80
C LYS A 760 0.06 -4.37 45.51
N ASN A 761 -0.95 -4.12 46.33
CA ASN A 761 -1.79 -2.94 46.21
C ASN A 761 -0.98 -1.65 46.42
N LEU A 762 -1.27 -0.63 45.63
CA LEU A 762 -0.73 0.71 45.81
C LEU A 762 -1.55 1.44 46.88
N VAL A 763 -0.86 2.03 47.85
CA VAL A 763 -1.46 2.66 49.02
C VAL A 763 -0.93 4.09 49.16
N ALA A 764 -1.85 5.04 49.34
CA ALA A 764 -1.55 6.43 49.62
C ALA A 764 -2.14 6.82 50.97
N ALA A 765 -1.32 7.37 51.88
CA ALA A 765 -1.73 7.72 53.25
C ALA A 765 -2.47 6.58 54.00
N GLY A 766 -2.04 5.34 53.78
CA GLY A 766 -2.62 4.15 54.44
C GLY A 766 -3.94 3.64 53.85
N GLN A 767 -4.46 4.24 52.76
CA GLN A 767 -5.63 3.73 52.05
C GLN A 767 -5.25 3.22 50.64
N PRO A 768 -5.80 2.07 50.19
CA PRO A 768 -5.53 1.54 48.87
C PRO A 768 -6.12 2.43 47.78
N ILE A 769 -5.45 2.50 46.63
CA ILE A 769 -5.96 3.16 45.43
C ILE A 769 -6.93 2.21 44.74
N VAL A 770 -8.20 2.62 44.64
CA VAL A 770 -9.29 1.82 44.09
C VAL A 770 -9.93 2.59 42.94
N MET A 771 -10.13 1.91 41.82
CA MET A 771 -10.76 2.42 40.61
C MET A 771 -12.28 2.35 40.72
N GLU A 772 -13.00 3.33 40.17
CA GLU A 772 -14.46 3.33 40.15
C GLU A 772 -14.99 2.44 39.02
N LYS A 773 -14.41 2.57 37.82
CA LYS A 773 -14.90 1.96 36.59
C LYS A 773 -14.08 0.73 36.15
N THR A 774 -12.76 0.83 36.25
CA THR A 774 -11.83 -0.22 35.79
C THR A 774 -11.82 -1.39 36.77
N VAL A 775 -12.25 -2.57 36.33
CA VAL A 775 -12.28 -3.78 37.19
C VAL A 775 -10.97 -4.57 37.08
N ASN A 776 -10.51 -4.85 35.87
CA ASN A 776 -9.21 -5.42 35.58
C ASN A 776 -8.64 -4.73 34.34
N GLY A 777 -7.36 -4.41 34.32
CA GLY A 777 -6.73 -3.69 33.21
C GLY A 777 -5.26 -3.39 33.46
N GLU A 778 -4.54 -2.91 32.45
CA GLU A 778 -3.15 -2.43 32.61
C GLU A 778 -3.14 -0.96 33.03
N ILE A 779 -2.12 -0.55 33.79
CA ILE A 779 -1.87 0.87 34.10
C ILE A 779 -0.78 1.36 33.15
N SER A 780 -1.03 2.47 32.44
CA SER A 780 -0.07 3.13 31.55
C SER A 780 0.23 4.58 31.92
#